data_AF-K1YJZ1-F1
#
_entry.id   AF-K1YJZ1-F1
#
_cell.length_a   1.000
_cell.length_b   1.000
_cell.length_c   1.000
_cell.angle_alpha   90.00
_cell.angle_beta   90.00
_cell.angle_gamma   90.00
#
_symmetry.space_group_name_H-M   'P 1'
#
loop_
_entity.id
_entity.type
_entity.pdbx_description
1 polymer ?
#
loop_
_entity_poly.entity_id
_entity_poly.type
_entity_poly.pdbx_seq_one_letter_code
_entity_poly.pdbx_strand_id
1 'polypeptide(L)'
;MRKILIFLLTLTLLLPELTLAQADFNPQFIISDNEMFDYQGWMISDIQKFLEDRGSYLATYQTEDLNGNMRTAAGIIYDSSQTNQVNPKYLLVTLQKEQSLITDDSPAQKQLDWATGYAVCDSCDRSDPKVAKHKGFAKQVDDAGGIMRWYYANKDTNSIIKKKGSLLSIDNTEVTPQSWATAFLYTYTPHLHGNKNFWRIWQTWFSQNYPNGTLVKSSDTTSTSTDVWMIQDGRKRKFKNMAVLISRADPKMVVSVAESELTNYESGPDISLPNYSILKTEDGKFYLLDYDTLRPFESEATVRQLGYYPDETIEVTSSDLLGYLSGPVITASSTAPIGVIYQITDLNNKFYFLKDNNFYPIAEKNLISANYSNVPVEKHKKADLSKFPIVYAAPEIKDGLLLKDNDSNQVYVIEKDKKRLLADADTFSAMGYKKENVIPVDFKTLMTIPDGEKIFLNSNLVNSKDKFLGDSEVAVVDLYGSKLPAYLLAEYPSGRIVSGKNIDTQRSMASLTKLVTALTVINEKYKPDSVFTYSNKKYGVEGGNLKIKDGEKIKSKDAFAAMLVGSANNTSRMLALATGLDESSFIKLMNKNLETWGMDNTKVSDVTGLNEKNKSTPRDLLKLFIKSFKDEKIKAVVGLTSYTFKEVLNKDKVSSHTIKNTNKLVEKAGKNYKILASKTGYIDEAGSNLIMLFQNNKDKKQYVLITMGNPDYANRFVEPNKVAEWIASTKTILATKP
;
A
#
# COMPACT_ATOMS: atom_id res chain seq x y z
N MET A 1 49.04 6.15 -44.47
CA MET A 1 48.25 4.95 -44.13
C MET A 1 47.41 5.28 -42.90
N ARG A 2 46.09 5.36 -43.08
CA ARG A 2 45.10 5.84 -42.10
C ARG A 2 44.89 4.78 -41.00
N LYS A 3 45.00 5.17 -39.74
CA LYS A 3 44.58 4.37 -38.59
C LYS A 3 43.08 4.55 -38.37
N ILE A 4 42.37 3.44 -38.34
CA ILE A 4 40.92 3.31 -38.19
C ILE A 4 40.55 3.61 -36.73
N LEU A 5 39.63 4.57 -36.55
CA LEU A 5 39.00 4.89 -35.27
C LEU A 5 37.68 4.10 -35.19
N ILE A 6 37.57 3.16 -34.26
CA ILE A 6 36.33 2.44 -33.99
C ILE A 6 35.50 3.29 -33.02
N PHE A 7 34.40 3.86 -33.50
CA PHE A 7 33.40 4.55 -32.68
C PHE A 7 32.40 3.50 -32.17
N LEU A 8 32.42 3.20 -30.87
CA LEU A 8 31.36 2.41 -30.23
C LEU A 8 30.20 3.38 -29.91
N LEU A 9 29.14 3.32 -30.72
CA LEU A 9 27.90 4.06 -30.48
C LEU A 9 27.01 3.22 -29.55
N THR A 10 27.04 3.46 -28.25
CA THR A 10 26.07 2.89 -27.31
C THR A 10 24.76 3.67 -27.43
N LEU A 11 23.82 3.13 -28.19
CA LEU A 11 22.45 3.61 -28.28
C LEU A 11 21.70 3.20 -27.00
N THR A 12 21.64 4.09 -26.01
CA THR A 12 20.76 3.91 -24.85
C THR A 12 19.31 4.18 -25.28
N LEU A 13 18.56 3.10 -25.49
CA LEU A 13 17.09 3.14 -25.55
C LEU A 13 16.56 3.61 -24.20
N LEU A 14 16.09 4.85 -24.16
CA LEU A 14 15.23 5.36 -23.08
C LEU A 14 13.89 4.63 -23.18
N LEU A 15 13.74 3.56 -22.41
CA LEU A 15 12.41 3.03 -22.08
C LEU A 15 11.74 4.02 -21.11
N PRO A 16 10.50 4.46 -21.35
CA PRO A 16 9.77 5.21 -20.35
C PRO A 16 9.55 4.30 -19.14
N GLU A 17 10.05 4.72 -17.98
CA GLU A 17 9.64 4.11 -16.71
C GLU A 17 8.13 4.34 -16.57
N LEU A 18 7.35 3.27 -16.73
CA LEU A 18 5.93 3.25 -16.38
C LEU A 18 5.83 3.35 -14.85
N THR A 19 5.74 4.58 -14.35
CA THR A 19 5.29 4.86 -12.99
C THR A 19 3.85 4.39 -12.85
N LEU A 20 3.56 3.52 -11.87
CA LEU A 20 2.21 3.31 -11.38
C LEU A 20 1.68 4.66 -10.91
N ALA A 21 0.69 5.23 -11.62
CA ALA A 21 0.08 6.48 -11.26
C ALA A 21 -0.62 6.32 -9.90
N GLN A 22 -0.03 6.92 -8.85
CA GLN A 22 -0.78 7.27 -7.67
C GLN A 22 -1.78 8.34 -8.12
N ALA A 23 -3.09 8.12 -7.89
CA ALA A 23 -4.10 9.12 -8.25
C ALA A 23 -3.70 10.48 -7.65
N ASP A 24 -3.64 11.52 -8.47
CA ASP A 24 -3.34 12.88 -8.00
C ASP A 24 -4.58 13.50 -7.36
N PHE A 25 -4.39 14.32 -6.32
CA PHE A 25 -5.49 15.02 -5.65
C PHE A 25 -6.18 16.00 -6.61
N ASN A 26 -7.44 15.73 -6.96
CA ASN A 26 -8.27 16.63 -7.75
C ASN A 26 -9.08 17.58 -6.84
N PRO A 27 -8.75 18.87 -6.75
CA PRO A 27 -9.48 19.80 -5.88
C PRO A 27 -10.90 20.09 -6.36
N GLN A 28 -11.24 19.79 -7.63
CA GLN A 28 -12.57 20.00 -8.20
C GLN A 28 -13.57 18.92 -7.81
N PHE A 29 -13.10 17.73 -7.42
CA PHE A 29 -13.93 16.58 -7.11
C PHE A 29 -13.29 15.75 -5.99
N ILE A 30 -13.79 15.93 -4.77
CA ILE A 30 -13.27 15.25 -3.57
C ILE A 30 -14.06 13.99 -3.26
N ILE A 31 -15.39 14.09 -3.34
CA ILE A 31 -16.35 13.02 -3.03
C ILE A 31 -17.66 13.28 -3.79
N SER A 32 -18.36 12.24 -4.22
CA SER A 32 -19.67 12.39 -4.87
C SER A 32 -20.80 12.66 -3.89
N ASP A 33 -21.94 13.15 -4.40
CA ASP A 33 -23.16 13.31 -3.59
C ASP A 33 -23.71 11.95 -3.10
N ASN A 34 -23.65 10.92 -3.95
CA ASN A 34 -24.15 9.59 -3.60
C ASN A 34 -23.29 8.92 -2.54
N GLU A 35 -21.97 9.07 -2.61
CA GLU A 35 -21.10 8.64 -1.50
C GLU A 35 -21.37 9.42 -0.22
N MET A 36 -21.68 10.71 -0.29
CA MET A 36 -22.04 11.50 0.90
C MET A 36 -23.37 11.05 1.51
N PHE A 37 -24.30 10.54 0.69
CA PHE A 37 -25.62 10.08 1.09
C PHE A 37 -25.75 8.57 1.32
N ASP A 38 -24.67 7.81 1.23
CA ASP A 38 -24.68 6.37 1.52
C ASP A 38 -24.75 6.08 3.03
N TYR A 39 -25.79 6.59 3.69
CA TYR A 39 -26.02 6.42 5.13
C TYR A 39 -26.48 5.00 5.47
N GLN A 40 -27.04 4.28 4.50
CA GLN A 40 -27.47 2.88 4.64
C GLN A 40 -26.34 1.88 4.36
N GLY A 41 -25.20 2.35 3.85
CA GLY A 41 -24.11 1.49 3.39
C GLY A 41 -23.47 0.67 4.50
N TRP A 42 -23.46 1.16 5.74
CA TRP A 42 -22.90 0.48 6.92
C TRP A 42 -23.89 0.42 8.07
N MET A 43 -23.95 -0.74 8.72
CA MET A 43 -24.64 -0.98 9.97
C MET A 43 -23.77 -0.56 11.17
N ILE A 44 -24.37 -0.52 12.37
CA ILE A 44 -23.63 -0.31 13.63
C ILE A 44 -22.46 -1.30 13.73
N SER A 45 -22.65 -2.56 13.34
CA SER A 45 -21.61 -3.59 13.35
C SER A 45 -20.43 -3.26 12.46
N ASP A 46 -20.65 -2.60 11.32
CA ASP A 46 -19.58 -2.24 10.38
C ASP A 46 -18.77 -1.06 10.92
N ILE A 47 -19.44 -0.07 11.52
CA ILE A 47 -18.78 1.06 12.18
C ILE A 47 -17.99 0.58 13.41
N GLN A 48 -18.63 -0.26 14.24
CA GLN A 48 -18.02 -0.88 15.41
C GLN A 48 -16.76 -1.66 14.99
N LYS A 49 -16.90 -2.51 13.97
CA LYS A 49 -15.78 -3.27 13.40
C LYS A 49 -14.70 -2.36 12.83
N PHE A 50 -15.06 -1.27 12.17
CA PHE A 50 -14.11 -0.32 11.60
C PHE A 50 -13.30 0.43 12.66
N LEU A 51 -13.94 0.81 13.78
CA LEU A 51 -13.30 1.42 14.94
C LEU A 51 -12.37 0.41 15.63
N GLU A 52 -12.84 -0.82 15.83
CA GLU A 52 -12.06 -1.94 16.36
C GLU A 52 -10.82 -2.21 15.50
N ASP A 53 -10.98 -2.23 14.17
CA ASP A 53 -9.91 -2.54 13.21
C ASP A 53 -8.80 -1.48 13.15
N ARG A 54 -9.10 -0.26 13.62
CA ARG A 54 -8.13 0.84 13.70
C ARG A 54 -7.58 1.06 15.10
N GLY A 55 -7.94 0.19 16.05
CA GLY A 55 -7.52 0.33 17.44
C GLY A 55 -8.13 1.55 18.15
N SER A 56 -9.15 2.16 17.56
CA SER A 56 -9.75 3.40 18.08
C SER A 56 -10.23 3.22 19.51
N TYR A 57 -9.96 4.21 20.37
CA TYR A 57 -10.62 4.36 21.66
C TYR A 57 -12.15 4.30 21.55
N LEU A 58 -12.69 4.81 20.42
CA LEU A 58 -14.11 4.84 20.17
C LEU A 58 -14.74 3.44 20.07
N ALA A 59 -13.95 2.38 19.83
CA ALA A 59 -14.46 1.02 19.78
C ALA A 59 -15.09 0.57 21.11
N THR A 60 -14.54 0.99 22.25
CA THR A 60 -15.05 0.65 23.58
C THR A 60 -15.71 1.84 24.29
N TYR A 61 -15.49 3.05 23.76
CA TYR A 61 -16.08 4.27 24.30
C TYR A 61 -17.60 4.22 24.31
N GLN A 62 -18.15 4.57 25.47
CA GLN A 62 -19.58 4.79 25.66
C GLN A 62 -19.80 6.15 26.30
N THR A 63 -20.84 6.82 25.85
CA THR A 63 -21.28 8.11 26.40
C THR A 63 -22.79 8.23 26.25
N GLU A 64 -23.37 9.20 26.96
CA GLU A 64 -24.74 9.61 26.72
C GLU A 64 -24.92 10.12 25.29
N ASP A 65 -25.99 9.65 24.64
CA ASP A 65 -26.51 10.20 23.39
C ASP A 65 -27.27 11.52 23.65
N LEU A 66 -27.88 12.09 22.60
CA LEU A 66 -28.60 13.35 22.70
C LEU A 66 -29.84 13.28 23.61
N ASN A 67 -30.32 12.08 23.94
CA ASN A 67 -31.47 11.84 24.81
C ASN A 67 -31.04 11.42 26.23
N GLY A 68 -29.74 11.42 26.53
CA GLY A 68 -29.21 11.01 27.84
C GLY A 68 -29.07 9.49 28.03
N ASN A 69 -29.22 8.68 26.97
CA ASN A 69 -29.04 7.24 27.08
C ASN A 69 -27.59 6.84 26.79
N MET A 70 -27.04 5.93 27.58
CA MET A 70 -25.71 5.38 27.30
C MET A 70 -25.70 4.60 25.98
N ARG A 71 -24.80 4.98 25.08
CA ARG A 71 -24.59 4.38 23.77
C ARG A 71 -23.10 4.20 23.50
N THR A 72 -22.76 3.22 22.66
CA THR A 72 -21.40 3.10 22.12
C THR A 72 -21.15 4.21 21.10
N ALA A 73 -19.87 4.57 20.89
CA ALA A 73 -19.52 5.53 19.85
C ALA A 73 -20.00 5.07 18.46
N ALA A 74 -19.90 3.77 18.16
CA ALA A 74 -20.42 3.20 16.92
C ALA A 74 -21.94 3.39 16.79
N GLY A 75 -22.69 3.20 17.88
CA GLY A 75 -24.12 3.47 17.92
C GLY A 75 -24.43 4.95 17.68
N ILE A 76 -23.69 5.85 18.32
CA ILE A 76 -23.83 7.30 18.13
C ILE A 76 -23.54 7.72 16.69
N ILE A 77 -22.45 7.22 16.10
CA ILE A 77 -22.08 7.49 14.70
C ILE A 77 -23.16 6.96 13.75
N TYR A 78 -23.68 5.77 14.00
CA TYR A 78 -24.76 5.19 13.21
C TYR A 78 -26.05 5.99 13.34
N ASP A 79 -26.48 6.29 14.56
CA ASP A 79 -27.74 7.00 14.83
C ASP A 79 -27.70 8.41 14.22
N SER A 80 -26.57 9.11 14.34
CA SER A 80 -26.35 10.39 13.67
C SER A 80 -26.37 10.27 12.14
N SER A 81 -25.71 9.26 11.59
CA SER A 81 -25.74 8.94 10.17
C SER A 81 -27.17 8.72 9.67
N GLN A 82 -27.99 7.93 10.38
CA GLN A 82 -29.38 7.68 10.01
C GLN A 82 -30.24 8.94 10.13
N THR A 83 -30.11 9.66 11.25
CA THR A 83 -30.91 10.86 11.55
C THR A 83 -30.66 11.96 10.53
N ASN A 84 -29.39 12.21 10.22
CA ASN A 84 -28.98 13.25 9.28
C ASN A 84 -28.86 12.73 7.85
N GLN A 85 -29.10 11.42 7.62
CA GLN A 85 -28.99 10.76 6.32
C GLN A 85 -27.63 11.06 5.63
N VAL A 86 -26.52 10.93 6.36
CA VAL A 86 -25.16 11.12 5.82
C VAL A 86 -24.32 9.86 5.98
N ASN A 87 -23.37 9.63 5.09
CA ASN A 87 -22.55 8.43 5.12
C ASN A 87 -21.75 8.32 6.43
N PRO A 88 -21.84 7.20 7.18
CA PRO A 88 -21.05 7.02 8.39
C PRO A 88 -19.53 7.04 8.12
N LYS A 89 -19.07 6.65 6.92
CA LYS A 89 -17.67 6.79 6.49
C LYS A 89 -17.23 8.25 6.47
N TYR A 90 -18.10 9.20 6.10
CA TYR A 90 -17.80 10.63 6.15
C TYR A 90 -17.58 11.10 7.60
N LEU A 91 -18.45 10.67 8.52
CA LEU A 91 -18.29 10.98 9.95
C LEU A 91 -16.98 10.42 10.49
N LEU A 92 -16.60 9.20 10.09
CA LEU A 92 -15.34 8.58 10.46
C LEU A 92 -14.12 9.31 9.90
N VAL A 93 -14.12 9.70 8.62
CA VAL A 93 -13.03 10.54 8.06
C VAL A 93 -12.94 11.88 8.78
N THR A 94 -14.07 12.46 9.15
CA THR A 94 -14.11 13.75 9.85
C THR A 94 -13.51 13.63 11.25
N LEU A 95 -13.94 12.63 12.04
CA LEU A 95 -13.36 12.32 13.35
C LEU A 95 -11.83 12.11 13.28
N GLN A 96 -11.34 11.48 12.22
CA GLN A 96 -9.90 11.32 12.00
C GLN A 96 -9.20 12.61 11.61
N LYS A 97 -9.74 13.32 10.62
CA LYS A 97 -9.14 14.52 10.08
C LYS A 97 -9.02 15.59 11.16
N GLU A 98 -10.03 15.70 12.01
CA GLU A 98 -10.17 16.80 12.96
C GLU A 98 -9.49 16.51 14.30
N GLN A 99 -9.60 15.29 14.83
CA GLN A 99 -9.08 14.96 16.16
C GLN A 99 -8.31 13.63 16.21
N SER A 100 -8.01 13.02 15.06
CA SER A 100 -7.35 11.70 14.94
C SER A 100 -8.06 10.54 15.64
N LEU A 101 -9.33 10.71 16.00
CA LEU A 101 -10.05 9.83 16.93
C LEU A 101 -10.25 8.40 16.42
N ILE A 102 -10.13 8.15 15.12
CA ILE A 102 -10.31 6.79 14.58
C ILE A 102 -9.02 5.97 14.75
N THR A 103 -7.83 6.59 14.72
CA THR A 103 -6.56 5.88 14.93
C THR A 103 -5.92 6.17 16.29
N ASP A 104 -6.56 7.01 17.11
CA ASP A 104 -6.13 7.33 18.46
C ASP A 104 -6.83 6.39 19.45
N ASP A 105 -6.02 5.70 20.24
CA ASP A 105 -6.46 4.73 21.24
C ASP A 105 -6.58 5.30 22.64
N SER A 106 -6.05 6.50 22.89
CA SER A 106 -6.15 7.17 24.19
C SER A 106 -6.34 8.69 24.03
N PRO A 107 -7.44 9.11 23.39
CA PRO A 107 -7.72 10.51 23.16
C PRO A 107 -8.00 11.23 24.47
N ALA A 108 -7.48 12.45 24.59
CA ALA A 108 -7.83 13.31 25.70
C ALA A 108 -9.34 13.59 25.70
N GLN A 109 -9.95 13.81 26.87
CA GLN A 109 -11.37 14.21 26.96
C GLN A 109 -11.69 15.43 26.09
N LYS A 110 -10.73 16.34 25.91
CA LYS A 110 -10.85 17.49 25.01
C LYS A 110 -11.04 17.10 23.53
N GLN A 111 -10.43 16.02 23.06
CA GLN A 111 -10.66 15.49 21.71
C GLN A 111 -12.09 14.95 21.59
N LEU A 112 -12.57 14.20 22.58
CA LEU A 112 -13.95 13.69 22.60
C LEU A 112 -14.98 14.82 22.70
N ASP A 113 -14.69 15.85 23.50
CA ASP A 113 -15.53 17.03 23.68
C ASP A 113 -15.69 17.84 22.39
N TRP A 114 -14.71 17.78 21.47
CA TRP A 114 -14.63 18.55 20.23
C TRP A 114 -14.31 17.65 19.02
N ALA A 115 -14.93 16.46 19.00
CA ALA A 115 -14.55 15.32 18.16
C ALA A 115 -14.46 15.59 16.66
N THR A 116 -15.27 16.51 16.15
CA THR A 116 -15.35 16.87 14.73
C THR A 116 -14.93 18.32 14.46
N GLY A 117 -14.42 19.00 15.49
CA GLY A 117 -14.05 20.41 15.43
C GLY A 117 -15.24 21.36 15.24
N TYR A 118 -16.48 20.86 15.32
CA TYR A 118 -17.66 21.65 15.01
C TYR A 118 -17.81 22.85 15.97
N ALA A 119 -18.13 24.01 15.40
CA ALA A 119 -18.26 25.32 16.06
C ALA A 119 -16.98 25.89 16.71
N VAL A 120 -15.81 25.27 16.50
CA VAL A 120 -14.53 25.75 17.05
C VAL A 120 -13.65 26.30 15.94
N CYS A 121 -13.58 27.63 15.83
CA CYS A 121 -12.62 28.33 14.99
C CYS A 121 -11.27 28.56 15.71
N ASP A 122 -10.21 28.93 14.97
CA ASP A 122 -8.86 29.14 15.52
C ASP A 122 -8.78 30.18 16.65
N SER A 123 -9.71 31.14 16.68
CA SER A 123 -9.80 32.20 17.69
C SER A 123 -10.99 32.04 18.64
N CYS A 124 -11.73 30.94 18.57
CA CYS A 124 -12.98 30.78 19.32
C CYS A 124 -12.73 30.44 20.81
N ASP A 125 -13.41 31.14 21.71
CA ASP A 125 -13.43 30.83 23.13
C ASP A 125 -14.38 29.66 23.40
N ARG A 126 -13.83 28.54 23.87
CA ARG A 126 -14.59 27.31 24.14
C ARG A 126 -15.48 27.40 25.39
N SER A 127 -15.35 28.49 26.16
CA SER A 127 -16.24 28.81 27.28
C SER A 127 -17.47 29.63 26.87
N ASP A 128 -17.52 30.18 25.64
CA ASP A 128 -18.70 30.86 25.13
C ASP A 128 -19.89 29.88 25.10
N PRO A 129 -21.04 30.20 25.72
CA PRO A 129 -22.24 29.36 25.70
C PRO A 129 -22.67 28.89 24.30
N LYS A 130 -22.43 29.70 23.26
CA LYS A 130 -22.75 29.35 21.87
C LYS A 130 -21.87 28.24 21.32
N VAL A 131 -20.63 28.13 21.79
CA VAL A 131 -19.67 27.07 21.43
C VAL A 131 -19.83 25.89 22.38
N ALA A 132 -19.87 26.16 23.70
CA ALA A 132 -19.96 25.16 24.76
C ALA A 132 -21.19 24.24 24.67
N LYS A 133 -22.30 24.70 24.06
CA LYS A 133 -23.49 23.86 23.84
C LYS A 133 -23.20 22.65 22.93
N HIS A 134 -22.20 22.74 22.05
CA HIS A 134 -21.78 21.68 21.13
C HIS A 134 -20.76 20.72 21.75
N LYS A 135 -20.38 20.92 23.02
CA LYS A 135 -19.41 20.10 23.72
C LYS A 135 -19.96 18.68 23.96
N GLY A 136 -19.14 17.70 23.63
CA GLY A 136 -19.36 16.28 23.90
C GLY A 136 -19.48 15.45 22.62
N PHE A 137 -19.01 14.21 22.67
CA PHE A 137 -18.84 13.36 21.48
C PHE A 137 -20.14 13.19 20.68
N ALA A 138 -21.26 12.86 21.36
CA ALA A 138 -22.54 12.67 20.69
C ALA A 138 -23.03 13.93 19.94
N LYS A 139 -22.85 15.11 20.55
CA LYS A 139 -23.22 16.39 19.93
C LYS A 139 -22.32 16.70 18.75
N GLN A 140 -21.01 16.55 18.90
CA GLN A 140 -20.04 16.80 17.83
C GLN A 140 -20.27 15.91 16.60
N VAL A 141 -20.56 14.62 16.81
CA VAL A 141 -20.88 13.69 15.72
C VAL A 141 -22.20 14.08 15.06
N ASP A 142 -23.23 14.38 15.86
CA ASP A 142 -24.53 14.79 15.33
C ASP A 142 -24.49 16.13 14.59
N ASP A 143 -23.83 17.13 15.15
CA ASP A 143 -23.66 18.44 14.52
C ASP A 143 -22.88 18.34 13.18
N ALA A 144 -21.88 17.46 13.09
CA ALA A 144 -21.12 17.24 11.86
C ALA A 144 -21.96 16.58 10.75
N GLY A 145 -22.88 15.68 11.11
CA GLY A 145 -23.85 15.13 10.16
C GLY A 145 -24.95 16.13 9.82
N GLY A 146 -25.48 16.80 10.83
CA GLY A 146 -26.56 17.77 10.74
C GLY A 146 -26.20 18.98 9.91
N ILE A 147 -24.98 19.51 10.02
CA ILE A 147 -24.55 20.64 9.19
C ILE A 147 -24.47 20.26 7.72
N MET A 148 -24.01 19.05 7.40
CA MET A 148 -23.95 18.55 6.04
C MET A 148 -25.38 18.41 5.46
N ARG A 149 -26.30 17.80 6.22
CA ARG A 149 -27.72 17.72 5.84
C ARG A 149 -28.37 19.09 5.69
N TRP A 150 -28.06 20.02 6.60
CA TRP A 150 -28.55 21.39 6.54
C TRP A 150 -28.06 22.11 5.28
N TYR A 151 -26.80 21.90 4.86
CA TYR A 151 -26.31 22.45 3.60
C TYR A 151 -27.13 21.94 2.42
N TYR A 152 -27.41 20.63 2.34
CA TYR A 152 -28.27 20.09 1.29
C TYR A 152 -29.67 20.72 1.27
N ALA A 153 -30.27 20.94 2.44
CA ALA A 153 -31.61 21.53 2.57
C ALA A 153 -31.65 23.04 2.25
N ASN A 154 -30.52 23.75 2.39
CA ASN A 154 -30.46 25.22 2.29
C ASN A 154 -29.57 25.74 1.15
N LYS A 155 -28.98 24.86 0.32
CA LYS A 155 -28.04 25.21 -0.76
C LYS A 155 -28.57 26.25 -1.76
N ASP A 156 -29.89 26.35 -1.90
CA ASP A 156 -30.53 27.27 -2.84
C ASP A 156 -30.90 28.63 -2.19
N THR A 157 -31.02 28.67 -0.86
CA THR A 157 -31.53 29.84 -0.11
C THR A 157 -30.48 30.53 0.76
N ASN A 158 -29.36 29.88 1.08
CA ASN A 158 -28.33 30.45 1.94
C ASN A 158 -27.04 30.79 1.16
N SER A 159 -26.64 32.06 1.21
CA SER A 159 -25.49 32.60 0.47
C SER A 159 -24.13 32.18 1.02
N ILE A 160 -24.04 31.67 2.26
CA ILE A 160 -22.78 31.20 2.84
C ILE A 160 -22.34 29.87 2.23
N ILE A 161 -23.27 29.12 1.65
CA ILE A 161 -23.03 27.79 1.09
C ILE A 161 -22.39 27.94 -0.28
N LYS A 162 -21.18 27.39 -0.44
CA LYS A 162 -20.51 27.33 -1.73
C LYS A 162 -21.28 26.39 -2.67
N LYS A 163 -21.30 26.73 -3.95
CA LYS A 163 -22.16 26.06 -4.94
C LYS A 163 -21.39 25.15 -5.87
N LYS A 164 -21.99 24.00 -6.18
CA LYS A 164 -21.56 23.15 -7.29
C LYS A 164 -21.57 23.94 -8.60
N GLY A 165 -20.55 23.76 -9.43
CA GLY A 165 -20.41 24.39 -10.75
C GLY A 165 -20.09 25.89 -10.72
N SER A 166 -19.95 26.50 -9.54
CA SER A 166 -19.54 27.90 -9.40
C SER A 166 -18.03 27.99 -9.16
N LEU A 167 -17.39 29.01 -9.73
CA LEU A 167 -15.96 29.26 -9.52
C LEU A 167 -15.73 29.82 -8.11
N LEU A 168 -14.82 29.21 -7.37
CA LEU A 168 -14.43 29.56 -6.01
C LEU A 168 -12.93 29.86 -5.96
N SER A 169 -12.52 30.84 -5.16
CA SER A 169 -11.11 31.01 -4.81
C SER A 169 -10.84 30.35 -3.47
N ILE A 170 -9.99 29.30 -3.46
CA ILE A 170 -9.58 28.57 -2.26
C ILE A 170 -8.05 28.57 -2.20
N ASP A 171 -7.47 29.18 -1.16
CA ASP A 171 -6.01 29.31 -1.00
C ASP A 171 -5.31 29.83 -2.29
N ASN A 172 -5.89 30.87 -2.93
CA ASN A 172 -5.44 31.44 -4.21
C ASN A 172 -5.48 30.49 -5.41
N THR A 173 -6.22 29.39 -5.32
CA THR A 173 -6.46 28.43 -6.41
C THR A 173 -7.92 28.50 -6.84
N GLU A 174 -8.14 28.54 -8.16
CA GLU A 174 -9.48 28.49 -8.74
C GLU A 174 -10.04 27.07 -8.70
N VAL A 175 -11.15 26.91 -7.98
CA VAL A 175 -11.82 25.62 -7.76
C VAL A 175 -13.26 25.72 -8.25
N THR A 176 -13.70 24.80 -9.10
CA THR A 176 -15.09 24.63 -9.53
C THR A 176 -15.59 23.26 -9.05
N PRO A 177 -16.30 23.20 -7.91
CA PRO A 177 -16.76 21.92 -7.36
C PRO A 177 -17.71 21.19 -8.32
N GLN A 178 -17.43 19.91 -8.56
CA GLN A 178 -18.21 19.06 -9.48
C GLN A 178 -19.36 18.29 -8.80
N SER A 179 -19.40 18.24 -7.46
CA SER A 179 -20.51 17.72 -6.65
C SER A 179 -20.93 18.73 -5.59
N TRP A 180 -22.16 18.60 -5.06
CA TRP A 180 -22.58 19.44 -3.93
C TRP A 180 -21.80 19.07 -2.66
N ALA A 181 -21.54 17.78 -2.45
CA ALA A 181 -20.69 17.30 -1.36
C ALA A 181 -19.30 17.96 -1.37
N THR A 182 -18.64 18.05 -2.54
CA THR A 182 -17.35 18.75 -2.68
C THR A 182 -17.50 20.23 -2.33
N ALA A 183 -18.57 20.90 -2.79
CA ALA A 183 -18.82 22.31 -2.47
C ALA A 183 -19.05 22.52 -0.96
N PHE A 184 -19.70 21.57 -0.29
CA PHE A 184 -19.98 21.62 1.15
C PHE A 184 -18.74 21.35 1.99
N LEU A 185 -17.86 20.44 1.56
CA LEU A 185 -16.55 20.28 2.20
C LEU A 185 -15.73 21.58 2.15
N TYR A 186 -15.78 22.34 1.04
CA TYR A 186 -15.18 23.67 1.00
C TYR A 186 -15.95 24.73 1.79
N THR A 187 -17.25 24.55 2.01
CA THR A 187 -18.06 25.43 2.87
C THR A 187 -17.65 25.24 4.33
N TYR A 188 -17.47 23.98 4.74
CA TYR A 188 -17.07 23.59 6.08
C TYR A 188 -15.58 23.87 6.37
N THR A 189 -14.69 23.50 5.43
CA THR A 189 -13.25 23.71 5.51
C THR A 189 -12.79 24.50 4.28
N PRO A 190 -12.66 25.84 4.35
CA PRO A 190 -12.34 26.67 3.20
C PRO A 190 -10.85 26.65 2.81
N HIS A 191 -10.18 25.49 2.87
CA HIS A 191 -8.75 25.32 2.59
C HIS A 191 -8.47 24.07 1.75
N LEU A 192 -7.54 24.15 0.80
CA LEU A 192 -7.08 23.03 -0.02
C LEU A 192 -6.40 21.96 0.83
N HIS A 193 -5.56 22.35 1.79
CA HIS A 193 -4.80 21.39 2.60
C HIS A 193 -5.72 20.47 3.41
N GLY A 194 -6.74 21.03 4.08
CA GLY A 194 -7.70 20.26 4.86
C GLY A 194 -8.51 19.30 3.97
N ASN A 195 -8.94 19.77 2.80
CA ASN A 195 -9.67 18.96 1.83
C ASN A 195 -8.82 17.87 1.18
N LYS A 196 -7.53 18.14 0.91
CA LYS A 196 -6.55 17.13 0.48
C LYS A 196 -6.34 16.08 1.56
N ASN A 197 -6.35 16.47 2.84
CA ASN A 197 -6.24 15.52 3.93
C ASN A 197 -7.50 14.63 4.02
N PHE A 198 -8.70 15.22 3.92
CA PHE A 198 -9.95 14.45 3.83
C PHE A 198 -9.89 13.45 2.69
N TRP A 199 -9.61 13.91 1.47
CA TRP A 199 -9.51 13.08 0.27
C TRP A 199 -8.49 11.97 0.45
N ARG A 200 -7.29 12.27 0.95
CA ARG A 200 -6.25 11.27 1.20
C ARG A 200 -6.73 10.20 2.18
N ILE A 201 -7.36 10.59 3.29
CA ILE A 201 -7.87 9.66 4.30
C ILE A 201 -8.98 8.79 3.67
N TRP A 202 -9.92 9.40 2.95
CA TRP A 202 -10.99 8.71 2.24
C TRP A 202 -10.42 7.67 1.26
N GLN A 203 -9.52 8.08 0.38
CA GLN A 203 -8.89 7.20 -0.61
C GLN A 203 -8.07 6.08 0.04
N THR A 204 -7.34 6.42 1.11
CA THR A 204 -6.55 5.43 1.87
C THR A 204 -7.44 4.38 2.53
N TRP A 205 -8.63 4.77 2.98
CA TRP A 205 -9.51 3.90 3.76
C TRP A 205 -10.56 3.16 2.94
N PHE A 206 -10.96 3.73 1.81
CA PHE A 206 -12.20 3.33 1.13
C PHE A 206 -12.06 3.14 -0.38
N SER A 207 -10.87 3.24 -0.98
CA SER A 207 -10.70 3.10 -2.44
C SER A 207 -9.90 1.86 -2.89
N GLN A 208 -10.41 1.15 -3.90
CA GLN A 208 -9.84 -0.08 -4.48
C GLN A 208 -9.28 0.13 -5.90
N ASN A 209 -8.14 -0.53 -6.21
CA ASN A 209 -7.60 -0.64 -7.56
C ASN A 209 -7.80 -2.05 -8.15
N TYR A 210 -8.05 -2.14 -9.45
CA TYR A 210 -8.46 -3.32 -10.20
C TYR A 210 -7.41 -3.64 -11.28
N PRO A 211 -7.06 -4.92 -11.48
CA PRO A 211 -6.12 -5.37 -12.52
C PRO A 211 -6.62 -5.05 -13.93
N ASN A 212 -5.71 -5.02 -14.91
CA ASN A 212 -6.12 -4.96 -16.31
C ASN A 212 -7.04 -6.14 -16.69
N GLY A 213 -7.94 -5.88 -17.64
CA GLY A 213 -8.97 -6.82 -18.09
C GLY A 213 -10.15 -6.94 -17.12
N THR A 214 -10.09 -6.33 -15.93
CA THR A 214 -11.23 -6.32 -15.01
C THR A 214 -12.39 -5.53 -15.63
N LEU A 215 -13.55 -6.17 -15.71
CA LEU A 215 -14.79 -5.54 -16.15
C LEU A 215 -15.53 -4.96 -14.95
N VAL A 216 -15.75 -3.66 -14.93
CA VAL A 216 -16.37 -2.96 -13.81
C VAL A 216 -17.62 -2.22 -14.25
N LYS A 217 -18.59 -2.11 -13.35
CA LYS A 217 -19.75 -1.22 -13.48
C LYS A 217 -20.01 -0.53 -12.15
N SER A 218 -20.66 0.64 -12.20
CA SER A 218 -21.03 1.35 -10.97
C SER A 218 -22.03 0.53 -10.14
N SER A 219 -21.85 0.52 -8.83
CA SER A 219 -22.80 -0.06 -7.87
C SER A 219 -23.92 0.91 -7.51
N ASP A 220 -23.84 2.17 -7.95
CA ASP A 220 -24.82 3.21 -7.66
C ASP A 220 -26.15 2.95 -8.39
N THR A 221 -27.15 2.57 -7.60
CA THR A 221 -28.50 2.23 -8.08
C THR A 221 -29.33 3.45 -8.48
N THR A 222 -28.87 4.67 -8.18
CA THR A 222 -29.51 5.93 -8.58
C THR A 222 -29.07 6.40 -9.96
N SER A 223 -27.96 5.87 -10.46
CA SER A 223 -27.49 6.09 -11.82
C SER A 223 -28.35 5.31 -12.81
N THR A 224 -28.89 5.98 -13.82
CA THR A 224 -29.54 5.30 -14.96
C THR A 224 -28.53 4.69 -15.93
N SER A 225 -27.22 4.88 -15.69
CA SER A 225 -26.18 4.34 -16.54
C SER A 225 -25.96 2.85 -16.28
N THR A 226 -26.13 2.05 -17.33
CA THR A 226 -25.76 0.62 -17.35
C THR A 226 -24.38 0.41 -17.97
N ASP A 227 -23.55 1.46 -17.97
CA ASP A 227 -22.24 1.42 -18.61
C ASP A 227 -21.35 0.36 -17.94
N VAL A 228 -20.57 -0.31 -18.78
CA VAL A 228 -19.54 -1.25 -18.37
C VAL A 228 -18.22 -0.71 -18.87
N TRP A 229 -17.21 -0.74 -18.03
CA TRP A 229 -15.84 -0.35 -18.38
C TRP A 229 -14.90 -1.54 -18.25
N MET A 230 -13.87 -1.57 -19.09
CA MET A 230 -12.70 -2.40 -18.89
C MET A 230 -11.59 -1.57 -18.28
N ILE A 231 -10.96 -2.07 -17.22
CA ILE A 231 -9.72 -1.47 -16.71
C ILE A 231 -8.57 -1.95 -17.58
N GLN A 232 -7.77 -1.01 -18.09
CA GLN A 232 -6.64 -1.30 -18.96
C GLN A 232 -5.61 -0.18 -18.86
N ASP A 233 -4.38 -0.53 -18.51
CA ASP A 233 -3.24 0.39 -18.42
C ASP A 233 -3.51 1.61 -17.54
N GLY A 234 -4.16 1.38 -16.39
CA GLY A 234 -4.51 2.44 -15.43
C GLY A 234 -5.66 3.35 -15.88
N ARG A 235 -6.35 3.00 -16.97
CA ARG A 235 -7.52 3.73 -17.48
C ARG A 235 -8.78 2.86 -17.45
N LYS A 236 -9.94 3.51 -17.40
CA LYS A 236 -11.24 2.86 -17.65
C LYS A 236 -11.67 3.14 -19.08
N ARG A 237 -11.96 2.10 -19.85
CA ARG A 237 -12.44 2.19 -21.24
C ARG A 237 -13.88 1.71 -21.31
N LYS A 238 -14.80 2.57 -21.70
CA LYS A 238 -16.23 2.26 -21.72
C LYS A 238 -16.58 1.38 -22.91
N PHE A 239 -17.38 0.33 -22.73
CA PHE A 239 -18.00 -0.37 -23.85
C PHE A 239 -19.19 0.43 -24.39
N LYS A 240 -19.19 0.71 -25.69
CA LYS A 240 -20.24 1.51 -26.34
C LYS A 240 -21.64 0.91 -26.19
N ASN A 241 -21.75 -0.42 -26.18
CA ASN A 241 -22.98 -1.15 -25.93
C ASN A 241 -22.71 -2.63 -25.58
N MET A 242 -23.77 -3.36 -25.23
CA MET A 242 -23.71 -4.77 -24.84
C MET A 242 -23.22 -5.70 -25.95
N ALA A 243 -23.50 -5.41 -27.23
CA ALA A 243 -23.03 -6.23 -28.34
C ALA A 243 -21.49 -6.18 -28.46
N VAL A 244 -20.90 -4.99 -28.29
CA VAL A 244 -19.44 -4.83 -28.24
C VAL A 244 -18.86 -5.56 -27.03
N LEU A 245 -19.49 -5.47 -25.86
CA LEU A 245 -19.07 -6.22 -24.66
C LEU A 245 -19.04 -7.73 -24.92
N ILE A 246 -20.16 -8.32 -25.35
CA ILE A 246 -20.29 -9.77 -25.59
C ILE A 246 -19.30 -10.28 -26.64
N SER A 247 -18.98 -9.47 -27.66
CA SER A 247 -18.00 -9.86 -28.68
C SER A 247 -16.57 -10.00 -28.11
N ARG A 248 -16.26 -9.36 -26.97
CA ARG A 248 -14.91 -9.25 -26.41
C ARG A 248 -14.72 -10.00 -25.08
N ALA A 249 -15.74 -10.01 -24.22
CA ALA A 249 -15.67 -10.59 -22.89
C ALA A 249 -17.02 -11.14 -22.42
N ASP A 250 -16.99 -12.01 -21.40
CA ASP A 250 -18.21 -12.56 -20.80
C ASP A 250 -18.82 -11.54 -19.81
N PRO A 251 -20.06 -11.06 -20.03
CA PRO A 251 -20.73 -10.15 -19.10
C PRO A 251 -20.87 -10.69 -17.67
N LYS A 252 -20.76 -12.01 -17.45
CA LYS A 252 -20.75 -12.60 -16.10
C LYS A 252 -19.52 -12.22 -15.28
N MET A 253 -18.43 -11.81 -15.94
CA MET A 253 -17.20 -11.34 -15.31
C MET A 253 -17.31 -9.92 -14.77
N VAL A 254 -18.38 -9.19 -15.10
CA VAL A 254 -18.58 -7.81 -14.64
C VAL A 254 -18.78 -7.79 -13.12
N VAL A 255 -17.92 -7.02 -12.44
CA VAL A 255 -18.02 -6.74 -11.01
C VAL A 255 -18.64 -5.36 -10.79
N SER A 256 -19.45 -5.24 -9.74
CA SER A 256 -20.01 -3.94 -9.31
C SER A 256 -19.02 -3.27 -8.36
N VAL A 257 -18.69 -2.00 -8.60
CA VAL A 257 -17.68 -1.24 -7.86
C VAL A 257 -18.21 0.15 -7.51
N ALA A 258 -17.68 0.79 -6.48
CA ALA A 258 -18.15 2.12 -6.12
C ALA A 258 -17.77 3.16 -7.19
N GLU A 259 -18.60 4.19 -7.38
CA GLU A 259 -18.32 5.23 -8.39
C GLU A 259 -16.97 5.92 -8.14
N SER A 260 -16.58 6.14 -6.89
CA SER A 260 -15.27 6.71 -6.56
C SER A 260 -14.10 5.83 -6.99
N GLU A 261 -14.26 4.51 -6.96
CA GLU A 261 -13.24 3.58 -7.46
C GLU A 261 -13.12 3.70 -8.98
N LEU A 262 -14.23 3.94 -9.70
CA LEU A 262 -14.18 4.26 -11.12
C LEU A 262 -13.52 5.62 -11.37
N THR A 263 -13.66 6.59 -10.48
CA THR A 263 -13.00 7.90 -10.64
C THR A 263 -11.49 7.87 -10.43
N ASN A 264 -10.96 6.79 -9.84
CA ASN A 264 -9.51 6.57 -9.72
C ASN A 264 -8.82 6.32 -11.07
N TYR A 265 -9.60 5.98 -12.09
CA TYR A 265 -9.09 5.75 -13.44
C TYR A 265 -9.43 6.93 -14.33
N GLU A 266 -8.41 7.42 -15.03
CA GLU A 266 -8.62 8.30 -16.18
C GLU A 266 -9.48 7.56 -17.22
N SER A 267 -10.36 8.29 -17.89
CA SER A 267 -11.11 7.75 -19.02
C SER A 267 -10.16 7.52 -20.20
N GLY A 268 -10.10 6.29 -20.70
CA GLY A 268 -9.47 5.96 -21.97
C GLY A 268 -10.48 6.01 -23.13
N PRO A 269 -10.02 5.78 -24.37
CA PRO A 269 -10.90 5.69 -25.53
C PRO A 269 -11.94 4.58 -25.35
N ASP A 270 -13.20 4.89 -25.70
CA ASP A 270 -14.30 3.93 -25.69
C ASP A 270 -13.98 2.71 -26.59
N ILE A 271 -14.45 1.55 -26.15
CA ILE A 271 -14.45 0.31 -26.92
C ILE A 271 -15.74 0.31 -27.74
N SER A 272 -15.63 0.72 -29.00
CA SER A 272 -16.77 1.00 -29.87
C SER A 272 -17.03 -0.07 -30.94
N LEU A 273 -16.02 -0.87 -31.27
CA LEU A 273 -16.07 -1.85 -32.36
C LEU A 273 -16.15 -3.30 -31.84
N PRO A 274 -17.09 -4.13 -32.36
CA PRO A 274 -17.17 -5.54 -32.01
C PRO A 274 -15.91 -6.29 -32.44
N ASN A 275 -15.46 -7.25 -31.62
CA ASN A 275 -14.30 -8.07 -31.97
C ASN A 275 -14.52 -8.88 -33.25
N TYR A 276 -13.44 -9.14 -33.99
CA TYR A 276 -13.44 -9.87 -35.26
C TYR A 276 -14.24 -9.23 -36.40
N SER A 277 -14.59 -7.95 -36.26
CA SER A 277 -15.17 -7.18 -37.35
C SER A 277 -14.15 -6.96 -38.45
N ILE A 278 -14.61 -7.02 -39.71
CA ILE A 278 -13.85 -6.52 -40.85
C ILE A 278 -14.15 -5.03 -40.97
N LEU A 279 -13.11 -4.21 -40.88
CA LEU A 279 -13.20 -2.77 -40.93
C LEU A 279 -12.73 -2.29 -42.29
N LYS A 280 -13.38 -1.26 -42.83
CA LYS A 280 -12.98 -0.62 -44.08
C LYS A 280 -12.78 0.87 -43.85
N THR A 281 -11.62 1.39 -44.20
CA THR A 281 -11.30 2.81 -44.07
C THR A 281 -11.71 3.59 -45.32
N GLU A 282 -11.83 4.91 -45.18
CA GLU A 282 -12.17 5.84 -46.27
C GLU A 282 -11.22 5.73 -47.49
N ASP A 283 -9.96 5.37 -47.27
CA ASP A 283 -8.96 5.14 -48.33
C ASP A 283 -9.02 3.73 -48.95
N GLY A 284 -10.04 2.94 -48.59
CA GLY A 284 -10.32 1.62 -49.14
C GLY A 284 -9.48 0.48 -48.57
N LYS A 285 -8.75 0.70 -47.47
CA LYS A 285 -8.01 -0.38 -46.80
C LYS A 285 -8.92 -1.19 -45.89
N PHE A 286 -8.62 -2.48 -45.79
CA PHE A 286 -9.37 -3.42 -44.97
C PHE A 286 -8.54 -3.89 -43.79
N TYR A 287 -9.17 -4.02 -42.63
CA TYR A 287 -8.55 -4.53 -41.41
C TYR A 287 -9.44 -5.61 -40.78
N LEU A 288 -8.84 -6.64 -40.20
CA LEU A 288 -9.51 -7.49 -39.21
C LEU A 288 -9.23 -6.90 -37.82
N LEU A 289 -10.28 -6.63 -37.06
CA LEU A 289 -10.14 -6.26 -35.66
C LEU A 289 -9.93 -7.51 -34.80
N ASP A 290 -8.80 -7.60 -34.13
CA ASP A 290 -8.41 -8.71 -33.27
C ASP A 290 -8.07 -8.18 -31.87
N TYR A 291 -9.11 -8.09 -31.04
CA TYR A 291 -9.17 -7.37 -29.76
C TYR A 291 -8.66 -5.93 -29.89
N ASP A 292 -7.51 -5.61 -29.30
CA ASP A 292 -6.92 -4.28 -29.37
C ASP A 292 -5.91 -4.15 -30.52
N THR A 293 -5.91 -5.10 -31.48
CA THR A 293 -5.00 -5.13 -32.63
C THR A 293 -5.75 -5.00 -33.95
N LEU A 294 -5.30 -4.09 -34.81
CA LEU A 294 -5.76 -3.94 -36.19
C LEU A 294 -4.83 -4.70 -37.13
N ARG A 295 -5.36 -5.72 -37.80
CA ARG A 295 -4.61 -6.55 -38.73
C ARG A 295 -4.96 -6.19 -40.17
N PRO A 296 -4.06 -5.52 -40.92
CA PRO A 296 -4.37 -5.11 -42.28
C PRO A 296 -4.49 -6.32 -43.21
N PHE A 297 -5.47 -6.32 -44.11
CA PHE A 297 -5.47 -7.24 -45.25
C PHE A 297 -4.55 -6.70 -46.35
N GLU A 298 -3.84 -7.60 -47.03
CA GLU A 298 -2.97 -7.27 -48.15
C GLU A 298 -3.74 -6.59 -49.30
N SER A 299 -4.98 -7.03 -49.56
CA SER A 299 -5.84 -6.49 -50.61
C SER A 299 -7.32 -6.83 -50.38
N GLU A 300 -8.23 -6.14 -51.08
CA GLU A 300 -9.66 -6.53 -51.12
C GLU A 300 -9.85 -7.96 -51.68
N ALA A 301 -9.01 -8.36 -52.65
CA ALA A 301 -9.05 -9.72 -53.19
C ALA A 301 -8.76 -10.76 -52.10
N THR A 302 -7.85 -10.45 -51.18
CA THR A 302 -7.54 -11.29 -50.01
C THR A 302 -8.74 -11.43 -49.08
N VAL A 303 -9.48 -10.35 -48.82
CA VAL A 303 -10.72 -10.37 -48.01
C VAL A 303 -11.72 -11.36 -48.61
N ARG A 304 -12.00 -11.24 -49.91
CA ARG A 304 -12.93 -12.12 -50.64
C ARG A 304 -12.46 -13.58 -50.65
N GLN A 305 -11.16 -13.82 -50.90
CA GLN A 305 -10.60 -15.16 -50.99
C GLN A 305 -10.67 -15.92 -49.66
N LEU A 306 -10.55 -15.21 -48.53
CA LEU A 306 -10.68 -15.80 -47.20
C LEU A 306 -12.14 -15.96 -46.74
N GLY A 307 -13.10 -15.69 -47.63
CA GLY A 307 -14.53 -15.92 -47.38
C GLY A 307 -15.23 -14.80 -46.61
N TYR A 308 -14.57 -13.65 -46.44
CA TYR A 308 -15.21 -12.45 -45.87
C TYR A 308 -15.89 -11.66 -46.98
N TYR A 309 -17.17 -11.32 -46.80
CA TYR A 309 -17.92 -10.55 -47.78
C TYR A 309 -17.66 -9.05 -47.57
N PRO A 310 -17.24 -8.29 -48.61
CA PRO A 310 -16.99 -6.85 -48.49
C PRO A 310 -18.20 -6.01 -48.04
N ASP A 311 -19.41 -6.53 -48.24
CA ASP A 311 -20.66 -5.89 -47.81
C ASP A 311 -20.94 -6.08 -46.30
N GLU A 312 -20.22 -6.97 -45.63
CA GLU A 312 -20.29 -7.21 -44.18
C GLU A 312 -19.25 -6.41 -43.39
N THR A 313 -18.64 -5.41 -44.02
CA THR A 313 -17.65 -4.54 -43.37
C THR A 313 -18.26 -3.41 -42.57
N ILE A 314 -17.55 -2.97 -41.53
CA ILE A 314 -17.85 -1.75 -40.80
C ILE A 314 -16.99 -0.63 -41.37
N GLU A 315 -17.62 0.34 -42.01
CA GLU A 315 -16.94 1.56 -42.48
C GLU A 315 -16.47 2.38 -41.27
N VAL A 316 -15.20 2.78 -41.26
CA VAL A 316 -14.53 3.47 -40.15
C VAL A 316 -13.64 4.60 -40.66
N THR A 317 -13.49 5.64 -39.85
CA THR A 317 -12.56 6.74 -40.09
C THR A 317 -11.19 6.45 -39.47
N SER A 318 -10.14 7.18 -39.85
CA SER A 318 -8.83 7.05 -39.18
C SER A 318 -8.91 7.39 -37.68
N SER A 319 -9.84 8.26 -37.27
CA SER A 319 -10.08 8.57 -35.86
C SER A 319 -10.67 7.39 -35.07
N ASP A 320 -11.52 6.57 -35.69
CA ASP A 320 -12.10 5.39 -35.04
C ASP A 320 -11.03 4.32 -34.75
N LEU A 321 -9.91 4.37 -35.46
CA LEU A 321 -8.77 3.46 -35.30
C LEU A 321 -7.72 3.93 -34.28
N LEU A 322 -7.87 5.13 -33.72
CA LEU A 322 -6.93 5.66 -32.73
C LEU A 322 -6.93 4.81 -31.45
N GLY A 323 -5.74 4.40 -31.01
CA GLY A 323 -5.54 3.63 -29.77
C GLY A 323 -5.52 2.12 -29.95
N TYR A 324 -5.77 1.60 -31.16
CA TYR A 324 -5.50 0.20 -31.49
C TYR A 324 -4.03 -0.01 -31.89
N LEU A 325 -3.51 -1.19 -31.59
CA LEU A 325 -2.16 -1.63 -31.96
C LEU A 325 -2.14 -2.13 -33.42
N SER A 326 -1.03 -1.94 -34.12
CA SER A 326 -0.86 -2.52 -35.46
C SER A 326 -0.43 -3.98 -35.36
N GLY A 327 -1.15 -4.86 -36.05
CA GLY A 327 -0.85 -6.28 -36.13
C GLY A 327 -0.24 -6.71 -37.47
N PRO A 328 0.05 -8.01 -37.63
CA PRO A 328 0.61 -8.56 -38.86
C PRO A 328 -0.41 -8.55 -40.01
N VAL A 329 0.12 -8.38 -41.23
CA VAL A 329 -0.67 -8.38 -42.48
C VAL A 329 -1.27 -9.76 -42.72
N ILE A 330 -2.56 -9.80 -43.09
CA ILE A 330 -3.27 -10.99 -43.53
C ILE A 330 -3.11 -11.12 -45.05
N THR A 331 -2.57 -12.25 -45.49
CA THR A 331 -2.33 -12.54 -46.91
C THR A 331 -3.29 -13.61 -47.41
N ALA A 332 -3.35 -13.83 -48.72
CA ALA A 332 -4.16 -14.90 -49.31
C ALA A 332 -3.76 -16.32 -48.83
N SER A 333 -2.56 -16.47 -48.27
CA SER A 333 -2.05 -17.73 -47.71
C SER A 333 -2.35 -17.91 -46.22
N SER A 334 -2.93 -16.92 -45.54
CA SER A 334 -3.22 -16.98 -44.10
C SER A 334 -4.39 -17.94 -43.83
N THR A 335 -4.13 -19.05 -43.14
CA THR A 335 -5.19 -19.96 -42.67
C THR A 335 -5.70 -19.53 -41.30
N ALA A 336 -7.03 -19.48 -41.16
CA ALA A 336 -7.74 -19.17 -39.92
C ALA A 336 -7.23 -17.87 -39.24
N PRO A 337 -7.36 -16.69 -39.88
CA PRO A 337 -6.85 -15.44 -39.31
C PRO A 337 -7.54 -15.03 -37.99
N ILE A 338 -8.83 -15.38 -37.81
CA ILE A 338 -9.54 -15.24 -36.52
C ILE A 338 -9.28 -16.39 -35.54
N GLY A 339 -8.65 -17.45 -36.04
CA GLY A 339 -8.37 -18.68 -35.33
C GLY A 339 -9.50 -19.73 -35.38
N VAL A 340 -9.12 -21.00 -35.19
CA VAL A 340 -10.02 -22.15 -35.03
C VAL A 340 -9.38 -23.15 -34.07
N ILE A 341 -10.18 -23.85 -33.26
CA ILE A 341 -9.68 -24.86 -32.34
C ILE A 341 -9.87 -26.24 -32.93
N TYR A 342 -8.76 -26.97 -33.10
CA TYR A 342 -8.77 -28.36 -33.54
C TYR A 342 -8.82 -29.29 -32.31
N GLN A 343 -9.90 -30.04 -32.18
CA GLN A 343 -10.02 -31.17 -31.26
C GLN A 343 -9.53 -32.45 -31.96
N ILE A 344 -8.37 -32.96 -31.55
CA ILE A 344 -7.76 -34.14 -32.16
C ILE A 344 -8.31 -35.42 -31.52
N THR A 345 -9.28 -36.02 -32.20
CA THR A 345 -10.11 -37.12 -31.67
C THR A 345 -9.36 -38.43 -31.45
N ASP A 346 -8.31 -38.69 -32.23
CA ASP A 346 -7.43 -39.86 -32.17
C ASP A 346 -6.12 -39.60 -31.38
N LEU A 347 -6.05 -38.47 -30.66
CA LEU A 347 -4.95 -38.12 -29.77
C LEU A 347 -5.49 -37.68 -28.40
N ASN A 348 -6.27 -38.55 -27.75
CA ASN A 348 -6.86 -38.32 -26.43
C ASN A 348 -7.60 -36.98 -26.29
N ASN A 349 -8.26 -36.52 -27.37
CA ASN A 349 -8.94 -35.23 -27.42
C ASN A 349 -8.03 -34.03 -27.07
N LYS A 350 -6.76 -34.04 -27.50
CA LYS A 350 -5.90 -32.86 -27.39
C LYS A 350 -6.42 -31.72 -28.25
N PHE A 351 -6.23 -30.49 -27.78
CA PHE A 351 -6.71 -29.28 -28.43
C PHE A 351 -5.53 -28.43 -28.95
N TYR A 352 -5.69 -27.85 -30.13
CA TYR A 352 -4.74 -26.91 -30.71
C TYR A 352 -5.49 -25.70 -31.27
N PHE A 353 -5.03 -24.50 -30.95
CA PHE A 353 -5.49 -23.29 -31.60
C PHE A 353 -4.70 -23.10 -32.90
N LEU A 354 -5.36 -23.19 -34.05
CA LEU A 354 -4.77 -22.84 -35.34
C LEU A 354 -5.03 -21.37 -35.59
N LYS A 355 -3.98 -20.57 -35.72
CA LYS A 355 -4.06 -19.16 -36.13
C LYS A 355 -2.86 -18.81 -36.98
N ASP A 356 -3.11 -18.19 -38.12
CA ASP A 356 -2.08 -17.73 -39.06
C ASP A 356 -1.07 -18.82 -39.42
N ASN A 357 -1.59 -19.96 -39.88
CA ASN A 357 -0.78 -21.12 -40.30
C ASN A 357 0.08 -21.74 -39.17
N ASN A 358 -0.21 -21.49 -37.90
CA ASN A 358 0.51 -22.07 -36.77
C ASN A 358 -0.45 -22.72 -35.79
N PHE A 359 -0.10 -23.92 -35.33
CA PHE A 359 -0.80 -24.58 -34.23
C PHE A 359 -0.17 -24.23 -32.88
N TYR A 360 -0.99 -23.77 -31.94
CA TYR A 360 -0.62 -23.52 -30.56
C TYR A 360 -1.32 -24.56 -29.67
N PRO A 361 -0.58 -25.42 -28.96
CA PRO A 361 -1.20 -26.41 -28.08
C PRO A 361 -2.00 -25.73 -26.96
N ILE A 362 -3.25 -26.16 -26.77
CA ILE A 362 -4.06 -25.75 -25.62
C ILE A 362 -4.02 -26.88 -24.61
N ALA A 363 -3.47 -26.60 -23.43
CA ALA A 363 -3.27 -27.62 -22.39
C ALA A 363 -4.60 -28.22 -21.91
N GLU A 364 -5.64 -27.38 -21.78
CA GLU A 364 -6.87 -27.76 -21.08
C GLU A 364 -8.13 -27.21 -21.73
N LYS A 365 -9.19 -28.03 -21.69
CA LYS A 365 -10.50 -27.69 -22.27
C LYS A 365 -11.15 -26.49 -21.56
N ASN A 366 -10.95 -26.32 -20.26
CA ASN A 366 -11.58 -25.23 -19.48
C ASN A 366 -11.08 -23.84 -19.92
N LEU A 367 -9.83 -23.75 -20.40
CA LEU A 367 -9.28 -22.51 -20.96
C LEU A 367 -9.90 -22.16 -22.31
N ILE A 368 -10.42 -23.13 -23.06
CA ILE A 368 -11.10 -22.87 -24.34
C ILE A 368 -12.35 -22.02 -24.10
N SER A 369 -13.22 -22.46 -23.21
CA SER A 369 -14.47 -21.75 -22.93
C SER A 369 -14.27 -20.35 -22.35
N ALA A 370 -13.19 -20.14 -21.60
CA ALA A 370 -12.92 -18.85 -20.95
C ALA A 370 -12.15 -17.87 -21.85
N ASN A 371 -11.15 -18.37 -22.58
CA ASN A 371 -10.21 -17.55 -23.33
C ASN A 371 -10.59 -17.41 -24.80
N TYR A 372 -11.26 -18.43 -25.36
CA TYR A 372 -11.57 -18.59 -26.78
C TYR A 372 -13.07 -18.83 -27.02
N SER A 373 -13.96 -18.27 -26.18
CA SER A 373 -15.41 -18.50 -26.22
C SER A 373 -16.06 -18.30 -27.59
N ASN A 374 -15.53 -17.39 -28.41
CA ASN A 374 -16.04 -17.05 -29.75
C ASN A 374 -15.29 -17.75 -30.89
N VAL A 375 -14.39 -18.69 -30.58
CA VAL A 375 -13.60 -19.44 -31.59
C VAL A 375 -14.25 -20.81 -31.82
N PRO A 376 -14.51 -21.21 -33.08
CA PRO A 376 -15.13 -22.50 -33.37
C PRO A 376 -14.22 -23.67 -32.99
N VAL A 377 -14.84 -24.78 -32.56
CA VAL A 377 -14.16 -26.04 -32.26
C VAL A 377 -14.51 -27.07 -33.32
N GLU A 378 -13.51 -27.53 -34.07
CA GLU A 378 -13.64 -28.50 -35.15
C GLU A 378 -12.96 -29.83 -34.78
N LYS A 379 -13.56 -30.94 -35.20
CA LYS A 379 -13.03 -32.29 -34.92
C LYS A 379 -12.09 -32.73 -36.03
N HIS A 380 -10.86 -33.05 -35.66
CA HIS A 380 -9.80 -33.42 -36.58
C HIS A 380 -9.08 -34.71 -36.15
N LYS A 381 -8.20 -35.20 -37.03
CA LYS A 381 -7.31 -36.35 -36.78
C LYS A 381 -5.87 -35.90 -36.63
N LYS A 382 -5.03 -36.73 -36.01
CA LYS A 382 -3.62 -36.42 -35.77
C LYS A 382 -2.86 -36.10 -37.06
N ALA A 383 -3.25 -36.71 -38.18
CA ALA A 383 -2.68 -36.42 -39.50
C ALA A 383 -2.83 -34.94 -39.91
N ASP A 384 -3.90 -34.26 -39.47
CA ASP A 384 -4.14 -32.85 -39.77
C ASP A 384 -3.10 -31.91 -39.14
N LEU A 385 -2.44 -32.33 -38.06
CA LEU A 385 -1.38 -31.55 -37.40
C LEU A 385 -0.12 -31.39 -38.27
N SER A 386 0.04 -32.20 -39.32
CA SER A 386 1.18 -32.07 -40.26
C SER A 386 1.01 -30.93 -41.28
N LYS A 387 -0.20 -30.36 -41.38
CA LYS A 387 -0.51 -29.30 -42.35
C LYS A 387 0.16 -27.97 -42.01
N PHE A 388 0.47 -27.74 -40.73
CA PHE A 388 1.01 -26.48 -40.22
C PHE A 388 2.03 -26.74 -39.10
N PRO A 389 3.05 -25.88 -38.93
CA PRO A 389 3.98 -25.95 -37.82
C PRO A 389 3.28 -25.84 -36.45
N ILE A 390 3.81 -26.56 -35.46
CA ILE A 390 3.39 -26.45 -34.05
C ILE A 390 4.36 -25.50 -33.33
N VAL A 391 3.81 -24.44 -32.73
CA VAL A 391 4.54 -23.46 -31.95
C VAL A 391 4.28 -23.71 -30.47
N TYR A 392 5.32 -24.10 -29.72
CA TYR A 392 5.26 -24.39 -28.29
C TYR A 392 5.43 -23.13 -27.42
N ALA A 393 4.78 -22.04 -27.81
CA ALA A 393 4.64 -20.86 -26.95
C ALA A 393 3.52 -21.09 -25.93
N ALA A 394 3.60 -20.44 -24.76
CA ALA A 394 2.46 -20.40 -23.86
C ALA A 394 1.29 -19.73 -24.61
N PRO A 395 0.08 -20.32 -24.59
CA PRO A 395 -1.08 -19.67 -25.20
C PRO A 395 -1.31 -18.32 -24.52
N GLU A 396 -1.63 -17.29 -25.31
CA GLU A 396 -1.99 -15.98 -24.80
C GLU A 396 -3.24 -16.13 -23.93
N ILE A 397 -3.16 -15.80 -22.65
CA ILE A 397 -4.28 -15.85 -21.71
C ILE A 397 -4.70 -14.42 -21.44
N LYS A 398 -5.98 -14.14 -21.66
CA LYS A 398 -6.54 -12.79 -21.51
C LYS A 398 -6.40 -12.27 -20.10
N ASP A 399 -6.06 -10.98 -20.02
CA ASP A 399 -6.10 -10.21 -18.80
C ASP A 399 -7.50 -10.25 -18.17
N GLY A 400 -7.55 -10.27 -16.83
CA GLY A 400 -8.78 -10.33 -16.04
C GLY A 400 -9.33 -11.75 -15.81
N LEU A 401 -8.77 -12.79 -16.45
CA LEU A 401 -9.18 -14.17 -16.16
C LEU A 401 -8.73 -14.61 -14.77
N LEU A 402 -9.62 -15.34 -14.08
CA LEU A 402 -9.38 -15.89 -12.75
C LEU A 402 -9.07 -17.38 -12.85
N LEU A 403 -7.86 -17.78 -12.47
CA LEU A 403 -7.40 -19.17 -12.52
C LEU A 403 -7.19 -19.73 -11.10
N LYS A 404 -7.38 -21.03 -10.91
CA LYS A 404 -6.93 -21.74 -9.71
C LYS A 404 -6.38 -23.11 -10.07
N ASP A 405 -5.47 -23.62 -9.27
CA ASP A 405 -5.03 -25.01 -9.35
C ASP A 405 -6.15 -25.94 -8.86
N ASN A 406 -6.27 -27.13 -9.45
CA ASN A 406 -7.23 -28.15 -9.01
C ASN A 406 -6.98 -28.62 -7.58
N ASP A 407 -5.72 -28.64 -7.16
CA ASP A 407 -5.28 -29.15 -5.85
C ASP A 407 -5.06 -28.02 -4.82
N SER A 408 -5.28 -26.76 -5.19
CA SER A 408 -5.08 -25.59 -4.32
C SER A 408 -6.31 -24.68 -4.26
N ASN A 409 -6.46 -23.99 -3.12
CA ASN A 409 -7.46 -22.93 -2.98
C ASN A 409 -6.93 -21.54 -3.40
N GLN A 410 -5.71 -21.47 -3.93
CA GLN A 410 -5.13 -20.22 -4.40
C GLN A 410 -5.77 -19.80 -5.72
N VAL A 411 -6.24 -18.55 -5.77
CA VAL A 411 -6.81 -17.93 -6.96
C VAL A 411 -5.83 -16.89 -7.49
N TYR A 412 -5.65 -16.88 -8.80
CA TYR A 412 -4.77 -15.97 -9.53
C TYR A 412 -5.61 -15.16 -10.51
N VAL A 413 -5.28 -13.89 -10.67
CA VAL A 413 -5.77 -13.08 -11.80
C VAL A 413 -4.66 -12.97 -12.84
N ILE A 414 -5.01 -13.07 -14.12
CA ILE A 414 -4.06 -12.86 -15.22
C ILE A 414 -4.00 -11.37 -15.54
N GLU A 415 -2.79 -10.84 -15.63
CA GLU A 415 -2.53 -9.46 -16.00
C GLU A 415 -1.16 -9.34 -16.67
N LYS A 416 -1.11 -8.80 -17.89
CA LYS A 416 0.11 -8.53 -18.67
C LYS A 416 1.02 -9.76 -18.74
N ASP A 417 0.45 -10.88 -19.19
CA ASP A 417 1.09 -12.20 -19.32
C ASP A 417 1.59 -12.81 -18.00
N LYS A 418 1.21 -12.26 -16.85
CA LYS A 418 1.60 -12.76 -15.53
C LYS A 418 0.39 -13.27 -14.76
N LYS A 419 0.60 -14.32 -13.97
CA LYS A 419 -0.37 -14.72 -12.94
C LYS A 419 -0.06 -13.98 -11.65
N ARG A 420 -1.01 -13.18 -11.17
CA ARG A 420 -0.92 -12.47 -9.90
C ARG A 420 -1.77 -13.19 -8.87
N LEU A 421 -1.13 -13.75 -7.85
CA LEU A 421 -1.83 -14.43 -6.76
C LEU A 421 -2.70 -13.44 -5.97
N LEU A 422 -3.99 -13.72 -5.83
CA LEU A 422 -4.82 -13.07 -4.82
C LEU A 422 -4.41 -13.61 -3.45
N ALA A 423 -3.99 -12.71 -2.56
CA ALA A 423 -3.32 -13.09 -1.33
C ALA A 423 -4.18 -13.98 -0.41
N ASP A 424 -5.49 -13.76 -0.41
CA ASP A 424 -6.47 -14.43 0.44
C ASP A 424 -7.91 -14.35 -0.13
N ALA A 425 -8.82 -15.07 0.52
CA ALA A 425 -10.24 -15.14 0.12
C ALA A 425 -10.99 -13.81 0.32
N ASP A 426 -10.53 -12.98 1.26
CA ASP A 426 -11.08 -11.65 1.49
C ASP A 426 -10.75 -10.76 0.30
N THR A 427 -9.52 -10.85 -0.23
CA THR A 427 -9.08 -10.12 -1.41
C THR A 427 -9.91 -10.48 -2.63
N PHE A 428 -10.16 -11.77 -2.81
CA PHE A 428 -11.06 -12.24 -3.84
C PHE A 428 -12.47 -11.61 -3.73
N SER A 429 -13.05 -11.64 -2.53
CA SER A 429 -14.42 -11.18 -2.31
C SER A 429 -14.57 -9.67 -2.43
N ALA A 430 -13.62 -8.90 -1.89
CA ALA A 430 -13.62 -7.44 -1.93
C ALA A 430 -13.43 -6.86 -3.34
N MET A 431 -12.73 -7.58 -4.21
CA MET A 431 -12.63 -7.24 -5.63
C MET A 431 -13.93 -7.53 -6.41
N GLY A 432 -14.98 -8.01 -5.74
CA GLY A 432 -16.27 -8.33 -6.35
C GLY A 432 -16.24 -9.60 -7.20
N TYR A 433 -15.15 -10.37 -7.16
CA TYR A 433 -15.03 -11.60 -7.93
C TYR A 433 -15.97 -12.68 -7.41
N LYS A 434 -16.40 -13.53 -8.34
CA LYS A 434 -17.40 -14.58 -8.07
C LYS A 434 -16.77 -15.95 -8.26
N LYS A 435 -17.03 -16.88 -7.34
CA LYS A 435 -16.36 -18.20 -7.32
C LYS A 435 -16.67 -19.01 -8.58
N GLU A 436 -17.87 -18.86 -9.12
CA GLU A 436 -18.32 -19.46 -10.37
C GLU A 436 -17.54 -19.00 -11.61
N ASN A 437 -16.86 -17.84 -11.51
CA ASN A 437 -16.03 -17.30 -12.58
C ASN A 437 -14.55 -17.75 -12.47
N VAL A 438 -14.19 -18.53 -11.45
CA VAL A 438 -12.83 -19.04 -11.27
C VAL A 438 -12.63 -20.33 -12.05
N ILE A 439 -11.64 -20.33 -12.93
CA ILE A 439 -11.36 -21.41 -13.87
C ILE A 439 -10.34 -22.38 -13.25
N PRO A 440 -10.73 -23.63 -12.99
CA PRO A 440 -9.79 -24.66 -12.54
C PRO A 440 -8.86 -25.09 -13.67
N VAL A 441 -7.56 -25.13 -13.39
CA VAL A 441 -6.49 -25.58 -14.27
C VAL A 441 -5.51 -26.50 -13.53
N ASP A 442 -4.73 -27.31 -14.25
CA ASP A 442 -3.62 -28.11 -13.73
C ASP A 442 -2.46 -27.20 -13.28
N PHE A 443 -1.81 -27.55 -12.18
CA PHE A 443 -0.60 -26.91 -11.68
C PHE A 443 0.46 -26.68 -12.78
N LYS A 444 0.65 -27.62 -13.71
CA LYS A 444 1.60 -27.48 -14.82
C LYS A 444 1.26 -26.32 -15.74
N THR A 445 -0.03 -26.07 -15.98
CA THR A 445 -0.50 -24.93 -16.78
C THR A 445 -0.22 -23.62 -16.07
N LEU A 446 -0.39 -23.55 -14.74
CA LEU A 446 -0.02 -22.34 -13.98
C LEU A 446 1.49 -22.08 -14.00
N MET A 447 2.31 -23.14 -14.01
CA MET A 447 3.77 -23.03 -14.03
C MET A 447 4.33 -22.49 -15.35
N THR A 448 3.58 -22.54 -16.46
CA THR A 448 4.02 -21.93 -17.73
C THR A 448 3.77 -20.41 -17.78
N ILE A 449 2.97 -19.87 -16.86
CA ILE A 449 2.67 -18.44 -16.76
C ILE A 449 3.62 -17.81 -15.74
N PRO A 450 4.40 -16.77 -16.08
CA PRO A 450 5.26 -16.07 -15.12
C PRO A 450 4.50 -15.51 -13.91
N ASP A 451 5.15 -15.49 -12.75
CA ASP A 451 4.58 -14.86 -11.56
C ASP A 451 4.62 -13.34 -11.66
N GLY A 452 3.50 -12.70 -11.34
CA GLY A 452 3.41 -11.28 -11.08
C GLY A 452 3.36 -10.99 -9.57
N GLU A 453 3.38 -9.70 -9.22
CA GLU A 453 3.24 -9.30 -7.83
C GLU A 453 1.89 -9.77 -7.28
N LYS A 454 1.88 -10.29 -6.05
CA LYS A 454 0.64 -10.68 -5.39
C LYS A 454 -0.30 -9.47 -5.27
N ILE A 455 -1.59 -9.73 -5.40
CA ILE A 455 -2.62 -8.75 -5.14
C ILE A 455 -3.07 -8.95 -3.72
N PHE A 456 -2.92 -7.89 -2.94
CA PHE A 456 -3.51 -7.79 -1.64
C PHE A 456 -4.74 -6.89 -1.77
N LEU A 457 -5.71 -7.11 -0.90
CA LEU A 457 -6.60 -6.04 -0.49
C LEU A 457 -5.81 -4.77 -0.22
N ASN A 458 -6.37 -3.61 -0.59
CA ASN A 458 -5.92 -2.37 0.02
C ASN A 458 -5.82 -2.62 1.53
N SER A 459 -4.68 -2.25 2.09
CA SER A 459 -4.08 -2.75 3.34
C SER A 459 -4.95 -2.79 4.62
N ASN A 460 -6.21 -2.35 4.54
CA ASN A 460 -7.20 -2.24 5.62
C ASN A 460 -8.37 -3.25 5.55
N LEU A 461 -8.41 -4.18 4.60
CA LEU A 461 -9.35 -5.32 4.64
C LEU A 461 -8.65 -6.66 4.96
N VAL A 462 -7.39 -6.60 5.41
CA VAL A 462 -6.74 -7.72 6.09
C VAL A 462 -7.36 -7.84 7.48
N ASN A 463 -7.86 -9.03 7.81
CA ASN A 463 -8.35 -9.42 9.13
C ASN A 463 -7.49 -8.79 10.26
N SER A 464 -8.14 -8.01 11.13
CA SER A 464 -7.55 -7.09 12.11
C SER A 464 -6.77 -7.73 13.26
N LYS A 465 -6.45 -9.02 13.19
CA LYS A 465 -5.47 -9.58 14.11
C LYS A 465 -4.05 -9.12 13.82
N ASP A 466 -3.73 -8.67 12.60
CA ASP A 466 -2.35 -8.77 12.13
C ASP A 466 -1.54 -7.51 11.81
N LYS A 467 -1.92 -6.28 12.22
CA LYS A 467 -1.06 -5.12 11.91
C LYS A 467 -0.43 -4.37 13.07
N PHE A 468 -1.12 -3.87 14.08
CA PHE A 468 -0.44 -3.36 15.26
C PHE A 468 -1.42 -3.49 16.42
N LEU A 469 -1.19 -4.43 17.34
CA LEU A 469 -1.89 -4.49 18.63
C LEU A 469 -1.50 -3.31 19.54
N GLY A 470 -1.09 -2.20 18.94
CA GLY A 470 -0.26 -1.20 19.55
C GLY A 470 -0.95 0.10 19.80
N ASP A 471 -1.48 0.74 18.79
CA ASP A 471 -2.28 1.95 19.00
C ASP A 471 -3.72 1.50 19.31
N SER A 472 -3.91 0.60 20.28
CA SER A 472 -5.20 0.17 20.82
C SER A 472 -5.09 0.02 22.34
N GLU A 473 -6.08 0.55 23.08
CA GLU A 473 -6.20 0.45 24.54
C GLU A 473 -6.44 -0.98 25.05
N VAL A 474 -6.53 -1.99 24.15
CA VAL A 474 -6.56 -3.40 24.53
C VAL A 474 -5.25 -3.75 25.25
N ALA A 475 -5.34 -4.11 26.52
CA ALA A 475 -4.20 -4.54 27.32
C ALA A 475 -3.47 -5.69 26.61
N VAL A 476 -2.28 -5.39 26.08
CA VAL A 476 -1.39 -6.42 25.54
C VAL A 476 -1.04 -7.38 26.66
N VAL A 477 -1.42 -8.65 26.48
CA VAL A 477 -1.19 -9.69 27.48
C VAL A 477 0.28 -10.09 27.49
N ASP A 478 0.85 -10.15 28.69
CA ASP A 478 2.14 -10.76 28.93
C ASP A 478 2.01 -12.30 28.91
N LEU A 479 2.06 -12.88 27.72
CA LEU A 479 1.99 -14.32 27.45
C LEU A 479 3.26 -15.07 27.89
N TYR A 480 4.38 -14.36 28.05
CA TYR A 480 5.64 -14.95 28.50
C TYR A 480 5.81 -14.88 30.03
N GLY A 481 5.31 -13.81 30.67
CA GLY A 481 5.52 -13.51 32.09
C GLY A 481 6.90 -12.92 32.37
N SER A 482 7.35 -11.94 31.60
CA SER A 482 8.72 -11.42 31.74
C SER A 482 8.94 -10.68 33.06
N LYS A 483 10.11 -10.90 33.66
CA LYS A 483 10.56 -10.15 34.85
C LYS A 483 11.10 -8.75 34.52
N LEU A 484 11.26 -8.43 33.24
CA LEU A 484 11.74 -7.11 32.82
C LEU A 484 10.75 -6.00 33.20
N PRO A 485 11.23 -4.77 33.45
CA PRO A 485 10.33 -3.67 33.75
C PRO A 485 9.46 -3.24 32.57
N ALA A 486 9.94 -3.40 31.33
CA ALA A 486 9.10 -3.33 30.13
C ALA A 486 9.67 -4.20 29.00
N TYR A 487 8.79 -4.83 28.23
CA TYR A 487 9.18 -5.50 26.98
C TYR A 487 8.02 -5.57 25.99
N LEU A 488 8.34 -5.68 24.70
CA LEU A 488 7.39 -5.87 23.62
C LEU A 488 7.96 -6.88 22.63
N LEU A 489 7.15 -7.87 22.24
CA LEU A 489 7.43 -8.81 21.17
C LEU A 489 6.38 -8.63 20.06
N ALA A 490 6.81 -8.41 18.83
CA ALA A 490 5.92 -8.25 17.67
C ALA A 490 6.38 -9.05 16.46
N GLU A 491 5.46 -9.39 15.56
CA GLU A 491 5.77 -9.94 14.23
C GLU A 491 6.31 -8.85 13.29
N TYR A 492 7.22 -9.26 12.39
CA TYR A 492 7.80 -8.40 11.36
C TYR A 492 7.49 -8.96 9.97
N PRO A 493 7.14 -8.10 8.97
CA PRO A 493 7.16 -6.63 9.00
C PRO A 493 5.86 -5.99 9.50
N SER A 494 4.86 -6.80 9.85
CA SER A 494 3.51 -6.29 10.10
C SER A 494 3.43 -5.32 11.27
N GLY A 495 4.19 -5.57 12.35
CA GLY A 495 4.13 -4.79 13.59
C GLY A 495 3.15 -5.32 14.62
N ARG A 496 2.51 -6.45 14.33
CA ARG A 496 1.54 -7.09 15.24
C ARG A 496 2.19 -7.51 16.54
N ILE A 497 1.79 -6.90 17.65
CA ILE A 497 2.31 -7.22 18.98
C ILE A 497 1.79 -8.59 19.40
N VAL A 498 2.69 -9.53 19.62
CA VAL A 498 2.39 -10.89 20.08
C VAL A 498 2.24 -10.91 21.60
N SER A 499 3.10 -10.20 22.31
CA SER A 499 3.10 -10.14 23.76
C SER A 499 3.89 -8.94 24.27
N GLY A 500 3.62 -8.48 25.48
CA GLY A 500 4.35 -7.37 26.05
C GLY A 500 3.92 -7.05 27.48
N LYS A 501 4.71 -6.19 28.12
CA LYS A 501 4.50 -5.67 29.47
C LYS A 501 4.96 -4.22 29.50
N ASN A 502 4.13 -3.34 30.06
CA ASN A 502 4.44 -1.90 30.21
C ASN A 502 4.88 -1.26 28.89
N ILE A 503 4.22 -1.62 27.79
CA ILE A 503 4.64 -1.26 26.43
C ILE A 503 4.44 0.21 26.07
N ASP A 504 3.67 0.93 26.88
CA ASP A 504 3.41 2.38 26.79
C ASP A 504 4.07 3.16 27.92
N THR A 505 4.80 2.48 28.81
CA THR A 505 5.50 3.17 29.90
C THR A 505 6.73 3.86 29.36
N GLN A 506 6.74 5.19 29.45
CA GLN A 506 7.90 5.98 29.09
C GLN A 506 9.10 5.62 29.97
N ARG A 507 10.20 5.25 29.32
CA ARG A 507 11.48 4.94 29.94
C ARG A 507 12.59 5.63 29.19
N SER A 508 13.69 5.94 29.87
CA SER A 508 14.87 6.42 29.17
C SER A 508 15.31 5.37 28.16
N MET A 509 15.48 5.77 26.90
CA MET A 509 15.79 4.87 25.79
C MET A 509 17.30 4.68 25.61
N ALA A 510 18.12 5.44 26.34
CA ALA A 510 19.58 5.44 26.23
C ALA A 510 20.03 5.48 24.76
N SER A 511 21.08 4.73 24.40
CA SER A 511 21.62 4.70 23.03
C SER A 511 20.68 4.17 21.93
N LEU A 512 19.44 3.75 22.24
CA LEU A 512 18.43 3.55 21.18
C LEU A 512 18.10 4.86 20.46
N THR A 513 18.35 6.02 21.08
CA THR A 513 18.32 7.35 20.44
C THR A 513 19.09 7.41 19.12
N LYS A 514 20.19 6.65 18.99
CA LYS A 514 21.03 6.66 17.79
C LYS A 514 20.31 6.18 16.53
N LEU A 515 19.21 5.44 16.65
CA LEU A 515 18.33 5.10 15.51
C LEU A 515 17.60 6.34 14.97
N VAL A 516 17.17 7.24 15.87
CA VAL A 516 16.57 8.53 15.50
C VAL A 516 17.62 9.42 14.84
N THR A 517 18.83 9.47 15.40
CA THR A 517 19.96 10.23 14.85
C THR A 517 20.30 9.72 13.45
N ALA A 518 20.42 8.40 13.26
CA ALA A 518 20.71 7.78 11.97
C ALA A 518 19.69 8.13 10.89
N LEU A 519 18.40 7.98 11.20
CA LEU A 519 17.32 8.33 10.27
C LEU A 519 17.31 9.82 9.92
N THR A 520 17.52 10.69 10.91
CA THR A 520 17.56 12.13 10.69
C THR A 520 18.74 12.52 9.79
N VAL A 521 19.93 11.95 10.03
CA VAL A 521 21.11 12.16 9.15
C VAL A 521 20.84 11.70 7.72
N ILE A 522 20.12 10.59 7.53
CA ILE A 522 19.77 10.09 6.20
C ILE A 522 18.84 11.06 5.48
N ASN A 523 17.82 11.59 6.16
CA ASN A 523 16.89 12.57 5.58
C ASN A 523 17.60 13.87 5.19
N GLU A 524 18.64 14.25 5.93
CA GLU A 524 19.50 15.41 5.64
C GLU A 524 20.63 15.08 4.64
N LYS A 525 20.34 14.27 3.61
CA LYS A 525 21.23 13.96 2.48
C LYS A 525 22.58 13.36 2.90
N TYR A 526 22.54 12.29 3.69
CA TYR A 526 23.72 11.53 4.11
C TYR A 526 24.68 11.18 2.96
N LYS A 527 25.97 11.52 3.13
CA LYS A 527 27.06 11.26 2.16
C LYS A 527 28.08 10.28 2.74
N PRO A 528 28.04 8.98 2.40
CA PRO A 528 28.82 7.95 3.07
C PRO A 528 30.35 8.09 2.91
N ASP A 529 30.82 8.67 1.80
CA ASP A 529 32.26 8.81 1.52
C ASP A 529 32.85 10.17 1.94
N SER A 530 32.05 11.06 2.54
CA SER A 530 32.56 12.29 3.15
C SER A 530 33.59 12.00 4.23
N VAL A 531 34.65 12.78 4.30
CA VAL A 531 35.74 12.61 5.27
C VAL A 531 35.61 13.64 6.39
N PHE A 532 35.58 13.17 7.64
CA PHE A 532 35.53 14.01 8.83
C PHE A 532 36.88 14.05 9.52
N THR A 533 37.27 15.24 10.00
CA THR A 533 38.42 15.40 10.89
C THR A 533 37.93 15.38 12.33
N TYR A 534 38.45 14.47 13.14
CA TYR A 534 38.10 14.38 14.55
C TYR A 534 38.72 15.54 15.36
N SER A 535 37.96 16.03 16.33
CA SER A 535 38.34 17.08 17.27
C SER A 535 37.60 16.81 18.57
N ASN A 536 38.32 16.41 19.62
CA ASN A 536 37.81 16.12 20.94
C ASN A 536 37.08 17.33 21.53
N LYS A 537 37.56 18.55 21.27
CA LYS A 537 36.84 19.78 21.67
C LYS A 537 35.43 19.89 21.09
N LYS A 538 35.18 19.34 19.90
CA LYS A 538 33.91 19.49 19.17
C LYS A 538 33.00 18.28 19.33
N TYR A 539 33.57 17.08 19.34
CA TYR A 539 32.84 15.82 19.30
C TYR A 539 33.04 14.97 20.55
N GLY A 540 33.95 15.36 21.44
CA GLY A 540 34.21 14.71 22.71
C GLY A 540 32.96 14.69 23.56
N VAL A 541 32.71 13.54 24.15
CA VAL A 541 31.55 13.23 24.97
C VAL A 541 31.92 12.05 25.87
N GLU A 542 31.28 11.90 27.02
CA GLU A 542 31.54 10.78 27.92
C GLU A 542 31.00 9.44 27.38
N GLY A 543 31.37 8.35 28.05
CA GLY A 543 30.88 7.01 27.75
C GLY A 543 31.58 6.31 26.57
N GLY A 544 30.85 5.40 25.91
CA GLY A 544 31.38 4.56 24.84
C GLY A 544 31.70 5.37 23.59
N ASN A 545 32.99 5.57 23.29
CA ASN A 545 33.45 6.30 22.12
C ASN A 545 34.24 5.42 21.16
N LEU A 546 34.23 5.79 19.88
CA LEU A 546 35.28 5.36 18.96
C LEU A 546 36.59 5.98 19.45
N LYS A 547 37.61 5.15 19.70
CA LYS A 547 38.93 5.63 20.11
C LYS A 547 39.63 6.22 18.90
N ILE A 548 39.70 7.54 18.82
CA ILE A 548 40.30 8.30 17.72
C ILE A 548 40.96 9.55 18.30
N LYS A 549 42.11 9.96 17.77
CA LYS A 549 42.90 11.12 18.23
C LYS A 549 42.60 12.39 17.45
N ASP A 550 42.89 13.52 18.07
CA ASP A 550 42.69 14.84 17.47
C ASP A 550 43.42 15.02 16.14
N GLY A 551 42.66 15.43 15.13
CA GLY A 551 43.11 15.63 13.76
C GLY A 551 43.21 14.37 12.91
N GLU A 552 42.83 13.19 13.41
CA GLU A 552 42.63 11.99 12.58
C GLU A 552 41.39 12.12 11.69
N LYS A 553 41.36 11.37 10.59
CA LYS A 553 40.29 11.48 9.59
C LYS A 553 39.61 10.14 9.33
N ILE A 554 38.28 10.12 9.35
CA ILE A 554 37.46 8.92 9.06
C ILE A 554 36.38 9.22 8.04
N LYS A 555 35.87 8.19 7.33
CA LYS A 555 34.72 8.38 6.43
C LYS A 555 33.42 8.39 7.21
N SER A 556 32.41 9.04 6.66
CA SER A 556 31.07 9.13 7.24
C SER A 556 30.43 7.76 7.44
N LYS A 557 30.65 6.82 6.52
CA LYS A 557 30.20 5.42 6.67
C LYS A 557 30.85 4.68 7.83
N ASP A 558 32.11 4.98 8.14
CA ASP A 558 32.82 4.38 9.27
C ASP A 558 32.26 4.93 10.59
N ALA A 559 32.01 6.26 10.64
CA ALA A 559 31.35 6.90 11.77
C ALA A 559 29.91 6.37 12.00
N PHE A 560 29.16 6.17 10.91
CA PHE A 560 27.79 5.64 10.93
C PHE A 560 27.77 4.18 11.41
N ALA A 561 28.70 3.35 10.94
CA ALA A 561 28.87 1.98 11.41
C ALA A 561 29.30 1.93 12.88
N ALA A 562 30.26 2.76 13.30
CA ALA A 562 30.67 2.87 14.70
C ALA A 562 29.52 3.28 15.63
N MET A 563 28.67 4.20 15.18
CA MET A 563 27.50 4.66 15.92
C MET A 563 26.48 3.53 16.14
N LEU A 564 26.18 2.74 15.10
CA LEU A 564 25.09 1.75 15.16
C LEU A 564 25.55 0.38 15.66
N VAL A 565 26.73 -0.10 15.27
CA VAL A 565 27.27 -1.40 15.68
C VAL A 565 27.87 -1.32 17.09
N GLY A 566 28.76 -0.34 17.30
CA GLY A 566 29.55 -0.16 18.52
C GLY A 566 28.92 0.77 19.54
N SER A 567 27.85 1.48 19.18
CA SER A 567 27.23 2.50 20.02
C SER A 567 28.13 3.69 20.37
N ALA A 568 29.07 4.05 19.49
CA ALA A 568 30.00 5.16 19.72
C ALA A 568 29.28 6.52 19.80
N ASN A 569 29.49 7.27 20.89
CA ASN A 569 28.82 8.54 21.17
C ASN A 569 29.41 9.70 20.36
N ASN A 570 30.73 9.81 20.32
CA ASN A 570 31.42 10.84 19.55
C ASN A 570 31.05 10.83 18.06
N THR A 571 30.81 9.66 17.47
CA THR A 571 30.41 9.56 16.06
C THR A 571 28.96 10.01 15.82
N SER A 572 28.05 9.90 16.79
CA SER A 572 26.72 10.50 16.70
C SER A 572 26.78 12.02 16.55
N ARG A 573 27.61 12.69 17.36
CA ARG A 573 27.84 14.14 17.24
C ARG A 573 28.51 14.52 15.92
N MET A 574 29.49 13.73 15.48
CA MET A 574 30.14 13.95 14.18
C MET A 574 29.13 13.93 13.03
N LEU A 575 28.25 12.93 13.00
CA LEU A 575 27.25 12.75 11.95
C LEU A 575 26.16 13.83 12.01
N ALA A 576 25.67 14.17 13.20
CA ALA A 576 24.68 15.22 13.38
C ALA A 576 25.20 16.56 12.86
N LEU A 577 26.40 16.98 13.28
CA LEU A 577 27.01 18.25 12.87
C LEU A 577 27.49 18.25 11.41
N ALA A 578 27.66 17.08 10.79
CA ALA A 578 28.01 16.96 9.37
C ALA A 578 26.86 17.35 8.43
N THR A 579 25.63 17.45 8.93
CA THR A 579 24.48 17.96 8.17
C THR A 579 24.56 19.47 7.92
N GLY A 580 25.45 20.18 8.61
CA GLY A 580 25.56 21.63 8.58
C GLY A 580 24.71 22.34 9.64
N LEU A 581 23.88 21.59 10.38
CA LEU A 581 23.12 22.09 11.52
C LEU A 581 23.98 22.10 12.79
N ASP A 582 23.75 23.09 13.66
CA ASP A 582 24.21 23.00 15.05
C ASP A 582 23.42 21.92 15.82
N GLU A 583 23.95 21.46 16.96
CA GLU A 583 23.37 20.35 17.71
C GLU A 583 21.95 20.66 18.22
N SER A 584 21.64 21.90 18.60
CA SER A 584 20.31 22.30 19.06
C SER A 584 19.30 22.24 17.91
N SER A 585 19.66 22.80 16.75
CA SER A 585 18.84 22.76 15.54
C SER A 585 18.62 21.32 15.06
N PHE A 586 19.64 20.47 15.16
CA PHE A 586 19.53 19.04 14.83
C PHE A 586 18.59 18.30 15.79
N ILE A 587 18.66 18.57 17.10
CA ILE A 587 17.74 17.98 18.09
C ILE A 587 16.29 18.43 17.85
N LYS A 588 16.07 19.70 17.48
CA LYS A 588 14.72 20.18 17.08
C LYS A 588 14.20 19.41 15.87
N LEU A 589 15.05 19.19 14.87
CA LEU A 589 14.70 18.39 13.70
C LEU A 589 14.40 16.93 14.06
N MET A 590 15.18 16.32 14.95
CA MET A 590 14.90 14.96 15.45
C MET A 590 13.52 14.87 16.10
N ASN A 591 13.15 15.81 16.97
CA ASN A 591 11.83 15.80 17.61
C ASN A 591 10.70 16.07 16.61
N LYS A 592 10.87 17.02 15.69
CA LYS A 592 9.91 17.26 14.59
C LYS A 592 9.70 16.00 13.73
N ASN A 593 10.78 15.27 13.47
CA ASN A 593 10.73 14.00 12.76
C ASN A 593 9.95 12.94 13.55
N LEU A 594 10.19 12.80 14.86
CA LEU A 594 9.46 11.88 15.73
C LEU A 594 7.95 12.15 15.71
N GLU A 595 7.54 13.42 15.83
CA GLU A 595 6.13 13.86 15.67
C GLU A 595 5.58 13.48 14.29
N THR A 596 6.31 13.80 13.22
CA THR A 596 5.91 13.47 11.84
C THR A 596 5.82 11.97 11.59
N TRP A 597 6.50 11.15 12.40
CA TRP A 597 6.53 9.70 12.26
C TRP A 597 5.55 8.99 13.19
N GLY A 598 4.74 9.72 13.96
CA GLY A 598 3.73 9.16 14.89
C GLY A 598 4.35 8.48 16.12
N MET A 599 5.46 9.04 16.63
CA MET A 599 6.13 8.59 17.87
C MET A 599 5.87 9.59 19.00
N ASP A 600 4.60 9.77 19.32
CA ASP A 600 4.10 10.87 20.17
C ASP A 600 4.56 10.76 21.64
N ASN A 601 4.96 9.56 22.07
CA ASN A 601 5.49 9.30 23.40
C ASN A 601 7.03 9.31 23.43
N THR A 602 7.67 9.77 22.37
CA THR A 602 9.13 9.81 22.24
C THR A 602 9.65 11.23 22.16
N LYS A 603 10.63 11.54 23.03
CA LYS A 603 11.32 12.83 23.03
C LYS A 603 12.81 12.62 23.20
N VAL A 604 13.59 13.38 22.45
CA VAL A 604 15.06 13.37 22.53
C VAL A 604 15.58 14.75 22.93
N SER A 605 16.58 14.75 23.80
CA SER A 605 17.27 15.92 24.37
C SER A 605 18.75 15.97 23.99
N ASP A 606 19.29 14.90 23.39
CA ASP A 606 20.62 14.84 22.81
C ASP A 606 20.69 13.81 21.66
N VAL A 607 21.78 13.80 20.89
CA VAL A 607 21.94 12.95 19.69
C VAL A 607 22.51 11.55 19.97
N THR A 608 22.94 11.29 21.20
CA THR A 608 23.69 10.10 21.62
C THR A 608 22.86 9.14 22.48
N GLY A 609 21.94 9.64 23.30
CA GLY A 609 21.23 8.84 24.31
C GLY A 609 21.85 8.89 25.70
N LEU A 610 22.70 9.87 26.02
CA LEU A 610 23.27 10.04 27.36
C LEU A 610 22.36 10.83 28.30
N ASN A 611 21.48 11.67 27.76
CA ASN A 611 20.52 12.40 28.56
C ASN A 611 19.36 11.47 28.93
N GLU A 612 19.11 11.28 30.22
CA GLU A 612 17.99 10.50 30.74
C GLU A 612 16.61 10.98 30.24
N LYS A 613 16.52 12.26 29.82
CA LYS A 613 15.32 12.84 29.21
C LYS A 613 15.06 12.35 27.79
N ASN A 614 15.97 11.58 27.19
CA ASN A 614 15.69 10.83 25.98
C ASN A 614 14.79 9.66 26.35
N LYS A 615 13.47 9.87 26.26
CA LYS A 615 12.47 8.92 26.71
C LYS A 615 11.63 8.44 25.53
N SER A 616 11.23 7.19 25.58
CA SER A 616 10.38 6.54 24.60
C SER A 616 9.60 5.41 25.27
N THR A 617 8.70 4.77 24.54
CA THR A 617 7.96 3.58 24.97
C THR A 617 8.39 2.39 24.10
N PRO A 618 8.25 1.13 24.57
CA PRO A 618 8.44 -0.02 23.70
C PRO A 618 7.62 0.05 22.39
N ARG A 619 6.41 0.62 22.43
CA ARG A 619 5.57 0.82 21.25
C ARG A 619 6.16 1.80 20.23
N ASP A 620 6.57 2.98 20.68
CA ASP A 620 7.18 3.96 19.77
C ASP A 620 8.52 3.45 19.23
N LEU A 621 9.27 2.70 20.03
CA LEU A 621 10.48 2.04 19.56
C LEU A 621 10.21 0.99 18.48
N LEU A 622 9.05 0.32 18.50
CA LEU A 622 8.63 -0.59 17.42
C LEU A 622 8.38 0.18 16.12
N LYS A 623 7.63 1.30 16.20
CA LYS A 623 7.39 2.22 15.07
C LYS A 623 8.72 2.72 14.50
N LEU A 624 9.62 3.18 15.38
CA LEU A 624 10.97 3.63 15.03
C LEU A 624 11.76 2.54 14.34
N PHE A 625 11.74 1.33 14.87
CA PHE A 625 12.47 0.22 14.29
C PHE A 625 11.97 -0.09 12.89
N ILE A 626 10.67 -0.35 12.72
CA ILE A 626 10.07 -0.68 11.41
C ILE A 626 10.37 0.42 10.39
N LYS A 627 10.27 1.70 10.80
CA LYS A 627 10.61 2.82 9.92
C LYS A 627 12.10 2.86 9.58
N SER A 628 12.97 2.73 10.57
CA SER A 628 14.44 2.74 10.39
C SER A 628 14.93 1.59 9.50
N PHE A 629 14.28 0.44 9.61
CA PHE A 629 14.69 -0.78 8.91
C PHE A 629 14.28 -0.84 7.44
N LYS A 630 13.37 0.07 7.01
CA LYS A 630 13.04 0.26 5.59
C LYS A 630 14.17 0.93 4.80
N ASP A 631 15.08 1.67 5.46
CA ASP A 631 16.22 2.26 4.78
C ASP A 631 17.37 1.24 4.66
N GLU A 632 17.76 0.94 3.43
CA GLU A 632 18.80 -0.07 3.13
C GLU A 632 20.18 0.29 3.73
N LYS A 633 20.49 1.57 3.98
CA LYS A 633 21.75 1.98 4.60
C LYS A 633 21.79 1.64 6.08
N ILE A 634 20.67 1.80 6.80
CA ILE A 634 20.57 1.37 8.20
C ILE A 634 20.66 -0.15 8.25
N LYS A 635 19.83 -0.84 7.47
CA LYS A 635 19.74 -2.31 7.40
C LYS A 635 21.10 -2.97 7.10
N ALA A 636 21.90 -2.39 6.22
CA ALA A 636 23.25 -2.87 5.91
C ALA A 636 24.23 -2.85 7.11
N VAL A 637 23.95 -2.04 8.14
CA VAL A 637 24.86 -1.82 9.28
C VAL A 637 24.37 -2.47 10.56
N VAL A 638 23.10 -2.31 10.91
CA VAL A 638 22.54 -2.78 12.20
C VAL A 638 22.47 -4.32 12.33
N GLY A 639 22.64 -5.03 11.22
CA GLY A 639 22.76 -6.50 11.17
C GLY A 639 24.18 -7.05 11.31
N LEU A 640 25.21 -6.19 11.35
CA LEU A 640 26.60 -6.65 11.36
C LEU A 640 27.00 -7.21 12.73
N THR A 641 27.77 -8.31 12.72
CA THR A 641 28.39 -8.89 13.93
C THR A 641 29.61 -8.09 14.38
N SER A 642 30.37 -7.56 13.42
CA SER A 642 31.47 -6.64 13.63
C SER A 642 31.68 -5.78 12.39
N TYR A 643 32.36 -4.65 12.56
CA TYR A 643 32.74 -3.74 11.49
C TYR A 643 34.21 -3.37 11.65
N THR A 644 35.02 -3.53 10.61
CA THR A 644 36.45 -3.17 10.62
C THR A 644 36.74 -2.16 9.54
N PHE A 645 37.46 -1.10 9.90
CA PHE A 645 37.88 -0.06 8.96
C PHE A 645 39.27 0.49 9.30
N LYS A 646 39.84 1.23 8.34
CA LYS A 646 41.08 2.00 8.53
C LYS A 646 40.76 3.47 8.38
N GLU A 647 41.41 4.29 9.19
CA GLU A 647 41.30 5.74 9.08
C GLU A 647 41.88 6.24 7.75
N VAL A 648 41.32 7.34 7.26
CA VAL A 648 41.84 8.07 6.10
C VAL A 648 43.16 8.78 6.45
N LEU A 649 43.25 9.31 7.68
CA LEU A 649 44.48 9.85 8.25
C LEU A 649 44.64 9.31 9.65
N ASN A 650 45.70 8.53 9.84
CA ASN A 650 46.07 7.88 11.09
C ASN A 650 47.33 8.54 11.64
N LYS A 651 47.25 9.13 12.84
CA LYS A 651 48.36 9.83 13.47
C LYS A 651 49.00 9.01 14.58
N ASP A 652 48.26 8.11 15.20
CA ASP A 652 48.74 7.31 16.32
C ASP A 652 49.25 5.90 15.96
N LYS A 653 49.22 5.58 14.67
CA LYS A 653 49.67 4.32 14.06
C LYS A 653 48.79 3.12 14.43
N VAL A 654 47.51 3.30 14.75
CA VAL A 654 46.55 2.20 14.92
C VAL A 654 46.24 1.52 13.58
N SER A 655 46.59 0.24 13.40
CA SER A 655 46.51 -0.44 12.10
C SER A 655 45.09 -0.55 11.51
N SER A 656 44.08 -0.67 12.37
CA SER A 656 42.66 -0.73 12.02
C SER A 656 41.78 -0.65 13.26
N HIS A 657 40.57 -0.14 13.11
CA HIS A 657 39.53 -0.15 14.14
C HIS A 657 38.57 -1.30 13.91
N THR A 658 38.43 -2.19 14.90
CA THR A 658 37.41 -3.24 14.90
C THR A 658 36.36 -2.96 15.95
N ILE A 659 35.12 -2.78 15.49
CA ILE A 659 33.95 -2.52 16.31
C ILE A 659 33.11 -3.78 16.36
N LYS A 660 32.84 -4.28 17.55
CA LYS A 660 31.97 -5.45 17.74
C LYS A 660 30.54 -5.01 18.02
N ASN A 661 29.58 -5.84 17.60
CA ASN A 661 28.18 -5.63 17.95
C ASN A 661 28.03 -5.68 19.48
N THR A 662 27.40 -4.66 20.03
CA THR A 662 27.17 -4.53 21.47
C THR A 662 26.18 -5.58 22.03
N ASN A 663 25.37 -6.20 21.17
CA ASN A 663 24.50 -7.31 21.54
C ASN A 663 25.26 -8.65 21.49
N LYS A 664 25.66 -9.16 22.66
CA LYS A 664 26.39 -10.43 22.79
C LYS A 664 25.59 -11.65 22.32
N LEU A 665 24.26 -11.54 22.21
CA LEU A 665 23.44 -12.63 21.69
C LEU A 665 23.73 -12.91 20.22
N VAL A 666 24.28 -11.97 19.46
CA VAL A 666 24.62 -12.19 18.04
C VAL A 666 25.61 -13.35 17.87
N GLU A 667 26.60 -13.46 18.75
CA GLU A 667 27.67 -14.47 18.70
C GLU A 667 27.31 -15.79 19.42
N LYS A 668 26.24 -15.82 20.21
CA LYS A 668 25.83 -17.00 20.99
C LYS A 668 25.44 -18.18 20.07
N ALA A 669 26.09 -19.33 20.20
CA ALA A 669 25.74 -20.56 19.48
C ALA A 669 24.51 -21.28 20.09
N GLY A 670 23.92 -22.23 19.34
CA GLY A 670 22.88 -23.14 19.85
C GLY A 670 21.47 -22.56 19.98
N LYS A 671 21.21 -21.35 19.46
CA LYS A 671 19.87 -20.73 19.48
C LYS A 671 18.96 -21.33 18.42
N ASN A 672 17.67 -21.42 18.71
CA ASN A 672 16.62 -21.79 17.73
C ASN A 672 16.17 -20.60 16.83
N TYR A 673 16.85 -19.46 16.92
CA TYR A 673 16.63 -18.29 16.09
C TYR A 673 17.94 -17.65 15.64
N LYS A 674 17.87 -16.83 14.57
CA LYS A 674 18.96 -16.01 14.06
C LYS A 674 18.64 -14.53 14.25
N ILE A 675 19.55 -13.76 14.84
CA ILE A 675 19.42 -12.31 14.92
C ILE A 675 19.78 -11.71 13.57
N LEU A 676 18.88 -10.91 13.01
CA LEU A 676 19.06 -10.20 11.75
C LEU A 676 19.53 -8.76 11.96
N ALA A 677 19.15 -8.15 13.09
CA ALA A 677 19.70 -6.88 13.54
C ALA A 677 19.41 -6.60 14.99
N SER A 678 20.22 -5.72 15.59
CA SER A 678 19.94 -5.22 16.93
C SER A 678 20.63 -3.91 17.26
N LYS A 679 20.09 -3.20 18.25
CA LYS A 679 20.73 -2.06 18.91
C LYS A 679 20.53 -2.17 20.41
N THR A 680 21.59 -1.87 21.17
CA THR A 680 21.56 -1.83 22.65
C THR A 680 21.56 -0.39 23.16
N GLY A 681 21.19 -0.20 24.42
CA GLY A 681 21.40 1.04 25.16
C GLY A 681 21.55 0.81 26.66
N TYR A 682 22.37 1.63 27.31
CA TYR A 682 22.53 1.63 28.76
C TYR A 682 23.00 3.00 29.23
N ILE A 683 22.35 3.51 30.27
CA ILE A 683 22.83 4.49 31.25
C ILE A 683 22.23 4.05 32.60
N ASP A 684 22.78 4.50 33.72
CA ASP A 684 22.36 4.01 35.04
C ASP A 684 20.86 4.29 35.30
N GLU A 685 20.36 5.43 34.82
CA GLU A 685 18.97 5.87 34.93
C GLU A 685 18.01 5.08 34.02
N ALA A 686 18.53 4.55 32.90
CA ALA A 686 17.74 3.80 31.92
C ALA A 686 17.70 2.30 32.20
N GLY A 687 18.69 1.77 32.94
CA GLY A 687 19.00 0.34 32.90
C GLY A 687 19.41 -0.13 31.50
N SER A 688 19.43 -1.44 31.29
CA SER A 688 19.76 -2.01 29.97
C SER A 688 18.53 -2.10 29.07
N ASN A 689 18.67 -1.55 27.87
CA ASN A 689 17.70 -1.57 26.79
C ASN A 689 18.22 -2.38 25.60
N LEU A 690 17.32 -3.06 24.89
CA LEU A 690 17.64 -3.79 23.66
C LEU A 690 16.47 -3.68 22.69
N ILE A 691 16.79 -3.54 21.41
CA ILE A 691 15.87 -3.80 20.31
C ILE A 691 16.54 -4.78 19.33
N MET A 692 15.85 -5.83 18.93
CA MET A 692 16.38 -6.79 17.97
C MET A 692 15.32 -7.39 17.05
N LEU A 693 15.65 -7.51 15.77
CA LEU A 693 14.94 -8.32 14.78
C LEU A 693 15.58 -9.70 14.74
N PHE A 694 14.78 -10.73 14.88
CA PHE A 694 15.24 -12.11 14.81
C PHE A 694 14.29 -12.98 13.99
N GLN A 695 14.84 -14.04 13.42
CA GLN A 695 14.14 -15.01 12.58
C GLN A 695 14.16 -16.37 13.25
N ASN A 696 12.99 -17.01 13.35
CA ASN A 696 12.89 -18.40 13.78
C ASN A 696 13.58 -19.32 12.74
N ASN A 697 14.48 -20.19 13.19
CA ASN A 697 15.24 -21.05 12.28
C ASN A 697 14.36 -22.10 11.60
N LYS A 698 13.23 -22.48 12.21
CA LYS A 698 12.33 -23.54 11.74
C LYS A 698 11.36 -23.07 10.66
N ASP A 699 10.52 -22.08 10.96
CA ASP A 699 9.44 -21.61 10.06
C ASP A 699 9.79 -20.31 9.30
N LYS A 700 10.98 -19.75 9.55
CA LYS A 700 11.48 -18.52 8.94
C LYS A 700 10.68 -17.26 9.27
N LYS A 701 9.71 -17.31 10.19
CA LYS A 701 8.98 -16.13 10.68
C LYS A 701 9.94 -15.18 11.40
N GLN A 702 9.66 -13.88 11.29
CA GLN A 702 10.48 -12.82 11.86
C GLN A 702 9.74 -12.05 12.94
N TYR A 703 10.47 -11.64 13.98
CA TYR A 703 9.93 -10.95 15.14
C TYR A 703 10.86 -9.83 15.59
N VAL A 704 10.27 -8.74 16.09
CA VAL A 704 10.97 -7.67 16.79
C VAL A 704 10.77 -7.85 18.29
N LEU A 705 11.86 -7.94 19.06
CA LEU A 705 11.85 -7.88 20.52
C LEU A 705 12.45 -6.57 20.99
N ILE A 706 11.74 -5.89 21.88
CA ILE A 706 12.15 -4.66 22.56
C ILE A 706 12.13 -4.93 24.05
N THR A 707 13.19 -4.59 24.76
CA THR A 707 13.25 -4.63 26.21
C THR A 707 13.79 -3.32 26.75
N MET A 708 13.22 -2.83 27.85
CA MET A 708 13.64 -1.59 28.48
C MET A 708 13.74 -1.72 30.00
N GLY A 709 14.71 -1.04 30.58
CA GLY A 709 14.78 -0.85 32.03
C GLY A 709 15.46 -1.96 32.81
N ASN A 710 16.16 -2.92 32.19
CA ASN A 710 16.73 -4.04 32.97
C ASN A 710 17.79 -3.53 33.97
N PRO A 711 17.56 -3.61 35.29
CA PRO A 711 18.50 -3.08 36.28
C PRO A 711 19.75 -3.96 36.43
N ASP A 712 19.68 -5.24 36.04
CA ASP A 712 20.82 -6.17 36.11
C ASP A 712 21.65 -6.08 34.82
N TYR A 713 22.60 -5.15 34.80
CA TYR A 713 23.51 -4.97 33.67
C TYR A 713 24.34 -6.23 33.37
N ALA A 714 24.75 -6.99 34.40
CA ALA A 714 25.59 -8.18 34.23
C ALA A 714 24.84 -9.28 33.45
N ASN A 715 23.55 -9.47 33.74
CA ASN A 715 22.71 -10.49 33.11
C ASN A 715 21.75 -9.94 32.05
N ARG A 716 22.02 -8.75 31.51
CA ARG A 716 21.10 -8.01 30.62
C ARG A 716 20.58 -8.75 29.38
N PHE A 717 21.29 -9.78 28.92
CA PHE A 717 20.91 -10.57 27.74
C PHE A 717 20.23 -11.89 28.06
N VAL A 718 20.13 -12.28 29.34
CA VAL A 718 19.53 -13.55 29.75
C VAL A 718 18.03 -13.57 29.44
N GLU A 719 17.28 -12.58 29.92
CA GLU A 719 15.83 -12.53 29.69
C GLU A 719 15.45 -12.33 28.20
N PRO A 720 16.05 -11.38 27.45
CA PRO A 720 15.75 -11.24 26.03
C PRO A 720 15.98 -12.53 25.23
N ASN A 721 17.02 -13.30 25.58
CA ASN A 721 17.27 -14.58 24.95
C ASN A 721 16.15 -15.59 25.22
N LYS A 722 15.67 -15.68 26.47
CA LYS A 722 14.59 -16.62 26.82
C LYS A 722 13.27 -16.27 26.13
N VAL A 723 12.93 -14.98 26.01
CA VAL A 723 11.72 -14.53 25.28
C VAL A 723 11.81 -14.93 23.81
N ALA A 724 12.97 -14.72 23.18
CA ALA A 724 13.19 -15.11 21.79
C ALA A 724 13.19 -16.63 21.58
N GLU A 725 13.78 -17.40 22.48
CA GLU A 725 13.74 -18.88 22.46
C GLU A 725 12.32 -19.40 22.60
N TRP A 726 11.52 -18.80 23.50
CA TRP A 726 10.13 -19.15 23.75
C TRP A 726 9.30 -19.05 22.48
N ILE A 727 9.23 -17.87 21.84
CA ILE A 727 8.41 -17.71 20.63
C ILE A 727 8.92 -18.54 19.46
N ALA A 728 10.23 -18.78 19.37
CA ALA A 728 10.81 -19.64 18.33
C ALA A 728 10.55 -21.15 18.56
N SER A 729 10.20 -21.56 19.79
CA SER A 729 9.91 -22.96 20.15
C SER A 729 8.43 -23.34 20.07
N THR A 730 7.52 -22.37 20.25
CA THR A 730 6.07 -22.60 20.28
C THR A 730 5.53 -22.96 18.90
N LYS A 731 4.82 -24.09 18.74
CA LYS A 731 3.92 -24.29 17.59
C LYS A 731 2.85 -23.21 17.73
N THR A 732 2.80 -22.22 16.85
CA THR A 732 1.79 -21.13 16.85
C THR A 732 0.41 -21.68 17.31
N ILE A 733 0.05 -21.49 18.59
CA ILE A 733 -1.28 -21.84 19.12
C ILE A 733 -2.17 -20.68 18.70
N LEU A 734 -2.70 -20.76 17.49
CA LEU A 734 -3.82 -19.95 17.04
C LEU A 734 -5.03 -20.88 16.90
N ALA A 735 -5.58 -21.33 18.04
CA ALA A 735 -6.95 -21.82 18.18
C ALA A 735 -7.20 -22.31 19.62
N THR A 736 -8.05 -21.59 20.37
CA THR A 736 -9.31 -22.11 20.97
C THR A 736 -10.01 -20.96 21.70
N LYS A 737 -11.28 -20.71 21.34
CA LYS A 737 -12.24 -19.87 22.06
C LYS A 737 -12.74 -20.61 23.32
N PRO A 738 -13.14 -19.90 24.39
CA PRO A 738 -14.42 -20.14 25.07
C PRO A 738 -15.57 -19.51 24.27
#